data_AF-A0A093YGQ4-F1
#
_entry.id   AF-A0A093YGQ4-F1
#
_cell.length_a   1.000
_cell.length_b   1.000
_cell.length_c   1.000
_cell.angle_alpha   90.00
_cell.angle_beta   90.00
_cell.angle_gamma   90.00
#
_symmetry.space_group_name_H-M   'P 1'
#
loop_
_entity.id
_entity.type
_entity.pdbx_description
1 polymer ?
#
loop_
_entity_poly.entity_id
_entity_poly.type
_entity_poly.pdbx_seq_one_letter_code
_entity_poly.pdbx_strand_id
1 'polypeptide(L)'
;MATQPGAFGVLPEAQGVAANAIGHKDESERQVTEDTLNNETDTSSCEQNDKQVTKQVTKLARTFTNASVRNEHSEYQNPFTSTNPTLDPHNEKFNARSWTKTLVGIQSRDPERYPTRTAGVAYKNLNVHGFGNPTDYQKTFGNYPLEVTGWINKLCGRGQRKIQILRDFEGLVRSGEMLVVLGRPGSGCSTLLKTISGETNGFFIDQESTINYQGISAQQMHNDFRGECIYQAEVDVHFPQLTVGQTLKFAALARAPNNRIPGVTREQYAEHMRDVVMAMFGLSHTINTNVGNDYIRGVSGGERKRVSIAECCVGQSPLQCWDNSTRGLDSATALEFAKTLRLSTSISGATAIVAIYQASQSIYDVFDKVSVLYEGRQIYFGHKDKAREFFVNMGFNCPERQTTADFLTSLTSPLERLVRPGFEHSTPKTPDEFAEAWQKSEDRAKLLCEIEQFEAEYPIGGDHLEKFKEGRRAQQARGQRIKSPYTISVPMQIKLCVTRGFQRLRGDMSLLFTGIFGNTLTALVIASVFFNLQDNTETLFSKSALLFFAVLINAFSSALEILTLFAQRPIVEKHTKYAFYHPFAEAIASMICDMPNKIGSSIFFNITLYFMTNLRRTPRAFFIFLLFSFSCVMAMSMFFRSIGSVARSLPEALGPTAVIILALIIYTGFTIPIIDMHPWFRWINYIDPVAYAFEALMVNEFSGLKIPCTQFVPRGRDYNLLTLANKVCVTTGAEAGSDVLDGDVWLRVNYGYKHNHLWRNLGILWALAVIGCAVHLLATEWISAKKSKGEVLLFPRGKVPELASRADDEEGSQDNRIDTNTLKATATHATAGEAPPSIHRQTAIFHWQGVNYDIKIKKKPRRLLDDVDGWVKPGKLTALMGVSGAGKTTLLNVLASRVTIGVVTGQMLVNGRQRDSGFQRKTGYVQQQDLHLATSTVREALTFSALLRQPKATPTNEKIAYVDEVIKVLEMEAYAEAVVGVPGEGLNVEQRKRLTIGVELAAKPALLLFLDEPTSGLDSQTAWSIIALLRKLANNSQAILCTIHQPSAILFQEFDRLLFLSKGGKTVYFGDIGQRSSILTDYFVRNGARPCGIEENPAEWMLEVIGAAPGSTTTVDWPAAWNESVEKAELR
;
A
#
# COMPACT_ATOMS: atom_id res chain seq x y z
N MET A 1 49.35 -43.13 -16.90
CA MET A 1 49.82 -42.82 -18.26
C MET A 1 49.42 -41.37 -18.54
N ALA A 2 50.26 -40.40 -18.14
CA ALA A 2 51.24 -39.70 -18.98
C ALA A 2 50.52 -38.58 -19.77
N THR A 3 50.67 -37.26 -19.54
CA THR A 3 51.83 -36.46 -19.10
C THR A 3 51.38 -35.07 -18.59
N GLN A 4 52.04 -34.55 -17.55
CA GLN A 4 52.18 -33.11 -17.24
C GLN A 4 53.30 -32.48 -18.11
N PRO A 5 53.36 -31.14 -18.27
CA PRO A 5 54.13 -30.25 -17.37
C PRO A 5 53.32 -28.98 -17.02
N GLY A 6 53.60 -28.14 -16.01
CA GLY A 6 54.80 -27.93 -15.20
C GLY A 6 55.31 -26.48 -15.34
N ALA A 7 55.35 -25.76 -14.22
CA ALA A 7 56.25 -24.64 -13.87
C ALA A 7 55.85 -23.16 -14.10
N PHE A 8 55.88 -22.44 -12.97
CA PHE A 8 56.20 -21.02 -12.76
C PHE A 8 57.50 -20.60 -13.48
N GLY A 9 57.57 -19.34 -13.93
CA GLY A 9 58.78 -18.72 -14.48
C GLY A 9 58.76 -17.19 -14.33
N VAL A 10 59.88 -16.68 -13.82
CA VAL A 10 60.22 -15.32 -13.34
C VAL A 10 60.58 -14.32 -14.48
N LEU A 11 60.32 -13.02 -14.23
CA LEU A 11 60.87 -11.70 -14.70
C LEU A 11 61.99 -11.62 -15.78
N PRO A 12 62.13 -10.52 -16.56
CA PRO A 12 62.99 -9.35 -16.17
C PRO A 12 62.64 -7.91 -16.69
N GLU A 13 63.08 -6.90 -15.92
CA GLU A 13 63.76 -5.58 -16.20
C GLU A 13 63.36 -4.70 -17.43
N ALA A 14 63.46 -3.35 -17.51
CA ALA A 14 64.25 -2.27 -16.85
C ALA A 14 63.59 -0.87 -17.12
N GLN A 15 63.54 0.08 -16.16
CA GLN A 15 64.38 1.30 -15.96
C GLN A 15 64.01 2.64 -16.65
N GLY A 16 64.04 3.73 -15.84
CA GLY A 16 64.16 5.16 -16.21
C GLY A 16 62.85 5.97 -16.01
N VAL A 17 62.73 7.05 -15.22
CA VAL A 17 63.69 8.05 -14.71
C VAL A 17 63.15 8.63 -13.39
N ALA A 18 63.96 8.59 -12.33
CA ALA A 18 63.86 9.48 -11.18
C ALA A 18 65.25 10.08 -10.96
N ALA A 19 65.41 11.36 -11.27
CA ALA A 19 66.58 12.16 -10.90
C ALA A 19 66.18 13.63 -10.94
N ASN A 20 66.00 14.24 -9.75
CA ASN A 20 66.49 15.57 -9.38
C ASN A 20 65.82 16.02 -8.07
N ALA A 21 66.56 15.87 -6.96
CA ALA A 21 66.76 16.88 -5.91
C ALA A 21 67.15 16.20 -4.59
N ILE A 22 68.45 15.96 -4.40
CA ILE A 22 69.07 15.85 -3.07
C ILE A 22 70.14 16.95 -2.98
N GLY A 23 70.21 17.59 -1.81
CA GLY A 23 71.27 18.49 -1.36
C GLY A 23 70.64 19.74 -0.74
N HIS A 24 70.89 20.14 0.51
CA HIS A 24 71.97 19.86 1.44
C HIS A 24 71.48 20.16 2.88
N LYS A 25 72.07 19.48 3.87
CA LYS A 25 72.07 19.86 5.30
C LYS A 25 73.37 20.61 5.64
N ASP A 26 73.38 21.18 6.85
CA ASP A 26 74.44 21.91 7.60
C ASP A 26 74.32 23.44 7.47
N GLU A 27 74.43 24.29 8.50
CA GLU A 27 74.92 24.16 9.88
C GLU A 27 74.58 25.44 10.67
N SER A 28 74.69 25.37 12.01
CA SER A 28 75.08 26.46 12.96
C SER A 28 74.06 27.47 13.56
N GLU A 29 73.98 27.35 14.90
CA GLU A 29 74.11 28.38 15.95
C GLU A 29 72.95 29.32 16.39
N ARG A 30 72.42 28.97 17.58
CA ARG A 30 72.11 29.77 18.79
C ARG A 30 71.73 31.26 18.64
N GLN A 31 70.62 31.63 19.28
CA GLN A 31 70.64 32.45 20.50
C GLN A 31 69.35 32.32 21.32
N VAL A 32 69.53 32.16 22.63
CA VAL A 32 68.52 32.27 23.68
C VAL A 32 68.52 33.72 24.15
N THR A 33 67.36 34.34 24.23
CA THR A 33 67.10 35.47 25.14
C THR A 33 65.66 35.35 25.66
N GLU A 34 65.54 35.21 26.98
CA GLU A 34 64.33 35.47 27.75
C GLU A 34 63.96 36.96 27.62
N ASP A 35 62.69 37.27 27.39
CA ASP A 35 61.92 38.06 28.37
C ASP A 35 60.45 38.29 27.99
N THR A 36 59.64 38.35 29.05
CA THR A 36 58.30 38.95 29.23
C THR A 36 57.01 38.21 28.85
N LEU A 37 56.25 37.95 29.93
CA LEU A 37 54.84 37.60 30.03
C LEU A 37 53.92 38.53 29.22
N ASN A 38 52.92 37.96 28.52
CA ASN A 38 51.48 38.19 28.78
C ASN A 38 50.56 37.52 27.73
N ASN A 39 49.55 36.83 28.25
CA ASN A 39 48.16 36.66 27.80
C ASN A 39 47.76 35.92 26.49
N GLU A 40 46.89 34.92 26.75
CA GLU A 40 45.64 34.60 26.06
C GLU A 40 45.68 33.83 24.73
N THR A 41 45.47 32.51 24.86
CA THR A 41 44.62 31.62 24.05
C THR A 41 44.32 32.02 22.60
N ASP A 42 45.05 31.40 21.67
CA ASP A 42 44.69 31.32 20.26
C ASP A 42 44.36 29.86 19.86
N THR A 43 43.12 29.45 20.12
CA THR A 43 42.53 28.20 19.59
C THR A 43 41.58 28.45 18.41
N SER A 44 41.40 29.71 17.98
CA SER A 44 40.46 30.08 16.91
C SER A 44 40.99 29.90 15.48
N SER A 45 42.32 29.81 15.32
CA SER A 45 42.98 29.77 14.00
C SER A 45 43.07 28.38 13.37
N CYS A 46 43.04 27.30 14.17
CA CYS A 46 43.09 25.93 13.66
C CYS A 46 41.75 25.47 13.03
N GLU A 47 40.59 25.82 13.63
CA GLU A 47 39.28 25.37 13.11
C GLU A 47 38.85 26.11 11.82
N GLN A 48 39.27 27.37 11.66
CA GLN A 48 39.01 28.11 10.42
C GLN A 48 39.83 27.55 9.25
N ASN A 49 41.06 27.13 9.52
CA ASN A 49 41.90 26.46 8.54
C ASN A 49 41.33 25.10 8.14
N ASP A 50 40.85 24.28 9.07
CA ASP A 50 40.25 22.98 8.74
C ASP A 50 38.96 23.10 7.92
N LYS A 51 38.13 24.13 8.17
CA LYS A 51 36.93 24.42 7.36
C LYS A 51 37.27 24.96 5.97
N GLN A 52 38.32 25.77 5.84
CA GLN A 52 38.82 26.21 4.54
C GLN A 52 39.46 25.07 3.76
N VAL A 53 40.24 24.22 4.42
CA VAL A 53 40.87 23.04 3.84
C VAL A 53 39.79 22.03 3.43
N THR A 54 38.78 21.73 4.25
CA THR A 54 37.68 20.83 3.83
C THR A 54 36.82 21.43 2.72
N LYS A 55 36.53 22.74 2.72
CA LYS A 55 35.86 23.40 1.58
C LYS A 55 36.72 23.36 0.31
N GLN A 56 38.03 23.60 0.42
CA GLN A 56 38.96 23.52 -0.69
C GLN A 56 39.09 22.09 -1.18
N VAL A 57 39.25 21.09 -0.31
CA VAL A 57 39.30 19.66 -0.64
C VAL A 57 37.99 19.18 -1.23
N THR A 58 36.82 19.66 -0.79
CA THR A 58 35.51 19.30 -1.37
C THR A 58 35.32 19.95 -2.74
N LYS A 59 35.77 21.20 -2.90
CA LYS A 59 35.77 21.92 -4.19
C LYS A 59 36.79 21.29 -5.15
N LEU A 60 37.95 20.88 -4.66
CA LEU A 60 39.00 20.17 -5.40
C LEU A 60 38.53 18.77 -5.77
N ALA A 61 37.87 18.02 -4.86
CA ALA A 61 37.28 16.71 -5.12
C ALA A 61 36.13 16.80 -6.12
N ARG A 62 35.29 17.85 -6.06
CA ARG A 62 34.30 18.13 -7.11
C ARG A 62 34.96 18.47 -8.44
N THR A 63 36.06 19.24 -8.41
CA THR A 63 36.81 19.60 -9.62
C THR A 63 37.52 18.38 -10.20
N PHE A 64 38.09 17.49 -9.38
CA PHE A 64 38.72 16.23 -9.77
C PHE A 64 37.69 15.18 -10.20
N THR A 65 36.49 15.16 -9.62
CA THR A 65 35.39 14.29 -10.08
C THR A 65 34.88 14.80 -11.43
N ASN A 66 34.70 16.10 -11.59
CA ASN A 66 34.33 16.72 -12.88
C ASN A 66 35.46 16.60 -13.92
N ALA A 67 36.73 16.63 -13.49
CA ALA A 67 37.89 16.45 -14.35
C ALA A 67 38.15 14.97 -14.69
N SER A 68 37.90 14.01 -13.79
CA SER A 68 38.04 12.57 -14.10
C SER A 68 36.91 12.09 -15.03
N VAL A 69 35.72 12.69 -14.94
CA VAL A 69 34.63 12.52 -15.93
C VAL A 69 34.99 13.09 -17.30
N ARG A 70 35.90 14.09 -17.35
CA ARG A 70 36.41 14.69 -18.61
C ARG A 70 37.65 14.01 -19.18
N ASN A 71 38.48 13.34 -18.36
CA ASN A 71 39.82 12.87 -18.76
C ASN A 71 39.96 11.37 -19.07
N GLU A 72 38.91 10.56 -19.03
CA GLU A 72 38.97 9.23 -19.65
C GLU A 72 38.63 9.33 -21.14
N HIS A 73 39.62 9.16 -22.01
CA HIS A 73 39.50 9.01 -23.47
C HIS A 73 38.69 7.76 -23.91
N SER A 74 37.76 7.26 -23.08
CA SER A 74 36.79 6.24 -23.51
C SER A 74 35.51 6.92 -24.01
N GLU A 75 35.12 6.60 -25.25
CA GLU A 75 33.76 6.88 -25.71
C GLU A 75 32.80 6.12 -24.79
N TYR A 76 32.08 6.83 -23.91
CA TYR A 76 30.96 6.25 -23.18
C TYR A 76 29.96 5.71 -24.20
N GLN A 77 29.95 4.40 -24.38
CA GLN A 77 29.04 3.73 -25.31
C GLN A 77 27.60 3.96 -24.86
N ASN A 78 26.71 4.19 -25.83
CA ASN A 78 25.29 4.38 -25.55
C ASN A 78 24.73 3.12 -24.87
N PRO A 79 24.33 3.18 -23.59
CA PRO A 79 23.94 2.00 -22.83
C PRO A 79 22.63 1.37 -23.32
N PHE A 80 21.87 2.06 -24.17
CA PHE A 80 20.64 1.56 -24.79
C PHE A 80 20.88 0.71 -26.04
N THR A 81 22.08 0.77 -26.62
CA THR A 81 22.45 0.04 -27.86
C THR A 81 23.78 -0.70 -27.76
N SER A 82 24.51 -0.56 -26.65
CA SER A 82 25.82 -1.19 -26.44
C SER A 82 25.70 -2.69 -26.16
N THR A 83 26.67 -3.48 -26.64
CA THR A 83 26.81 -4.91 -26.35
C THR A 83 27.65 -5.22 -25.11
N ASN A 84 28.01 -4.20 -24.31
CA ASN A 84 28.86 -4.38 -23.13
C ASN A 84 28.12 -5.16 -22.03
N PRO A 85 28.65 -6.32 -21.58
CA PRO A 85 27.97 -7.18 -20.61
C PRO A 85 27.76 -6.53 -19.24
N THR A 86 28.51 -5.49 -18.89
CA THR A 86 28.35 -4.76 -17.62
C THR A 86 27.22 -3.73 -17.65
N LEU A 87 26.77 -3.33 -18.83
CA LEU A 87 25.71 -2.33 -19.06
C LEU A 87 24.37 -2.97 -19.46
N ASP A 88 24.37 -4.24 -19.85
CA ASP A 88 23.18 -4.99 -20.22
C ASP A 88 22.44 -5.53 -18.97
N PRO A 89 21.20 -5.08 -18.70
CA PRO A 89 20.43 -5.51 -17.53
C PRO A 89 20.00 -7.00 -17.57
N HIS A 90 20.10 -7.66 -18.72
CA HIS A 90 19.78 -9.09 -18.84
C HIS A 90 20.96 -10.00 -18.49
N ASN A 91 22.17 -9.45 -18.33
CA ASN A 91 23.37 -10.21 -18.03
C ASN A 91 23.58 -10.31 -16.51
N GLU A 92 24.07 -11.46 -16.03
CA GLU A 92 24.41 -11.68 -14.61
C GLU A 92 25.54 -10.76 -14.12
N LYS A 93 26.39 -10.26 -15.04
CA LYS A 93 27.48 -9.31 -14.73
C LYS A 93 27.03 -7.83 -14.74
N PHE A 94 25.73 -7.56 -14.80
CA PHE A 94 25.20 -6.20 -14.78
C PHE A 94 25.65 -5.44 -13.53
N ASN A 95 26.12 -4.21 -13.71
CA ASN A 95 26.51 -3.35 -12.60
C ASN A 95 25.77 -2.00 -12.67
N ALA A 96 24.86 -1.79 -11.72
CA ALA A 96 24.04 -0.59 -11.62
C ALA A 96 24.88 0.71 -11.53
N ARG A 97 26.04 0.65 -10.86
CA ARG A 97 26.90 1.82 -10.66
C ARG A 97 27.63 2.21 -11.94
N SER A 98 28.14 1.25 -12.71
CA SER A 98 28.77 1.55 -14.01
C SER A 98 27.75 2.09 -15.00
N TRP A 99 26.56 1.47 -15.07
CA TRP A 99 25.47 1.94 -15.94
C TRP A 99 25.06 3.39 -15.61
N THR A 100 24.84 3.70 -14.33
CA THR A 100 24.43 5.05 -13.90
C THR A 100 25.54 6.08 -14.17
N LYS A 101 26.81 5.73 -13.93
CA LYS A 101 27.96 6.59 -14.27
C LYS A 101 28.03 6.88 -15.77
N THR A 102 27.86 5.88 -16.62
CA THR A 102 27.86 6.05 -18.08
C THR A 102 26.72 6.97 -18.52
N LEU A 103 25.51 6.80 -17.98
CA LEU A 103 24.37 7.65 -18.33
C LEU A 103 24.58 9.11 -17.93
N VAL A 104 25.01 9.36 -16.68
CA VAL A 104 25.30 10.72 -16.20
C VAL A 104 26.51 11.32 -16.92
N GLY A 105 27.51 10.51 -17.27
CA GLY A 105 28.64 10.91 -18.10
C GLY A 105 28.23 11.38 -19.50
N ILE A 106 27.27 10.69 -20.15
CA ILE A 106 26.72 11.12 -21.45
C ILE A 106 25.92 12.41 -21.30
N GLN A 107 25.07 12.51 -20.27
CA GLN A 107 24.23 13.69 -20.04
C GLN A 107 25.05 14.94 -19.71
N SER A 108 26.10 14.80 -18.89
CA SER A 108 26.97 15.92 -18.50
C SER A 108 27.83 16.50 -19.64
N ARG A 109 28.01 15.77 -20.75
CA ARG A 109 28.71 16.27 -21.95
C ARG A 109 27.90 17.31 -22.73
N ASP A 110 26.58 17.28 -22.65
CA ASP A 110 25.68 18.21 -23.33
C ASP A 110 24.67 18.83 -22.33
N PRO A 111 25.10 19.80 -21.50
CA PRO A 111 24.26 20.40 -20.47
C PRO A 111 23.08 21.21 -21.02
N GLU A 112 23.19 21.73 -22.26
CA GLU A 112 22.10 22.48 -22.90
C GLU A 112 20.94 21.55 -23.26
N ARG A 113 21.26 20.34 -23.74
CA ARG A 113 20.26 19.31 -24.03
C ARG A 113 19.78 18.56 -22.78
N TYR A 114 20.66 18.38 -21.79
CA TYR A 114 20.41 17.65 -20.54
C TYR A 114 20.67 18.52 -19.30
N PRO A 115 19.90 19.60 -19.09
CA PRO A 115 20.04 20.44 -17.91
C PRO A 115 19.77 19.62 -16.62
N THR A 116 20.66 19.78 -15.64
CA THR A 116 20.57 19.11 -14.34
C THR A 116 19.43 19.69 -13.51
N ARG A 117 18.66 18.81 -12.86
CA ARG A 117 17.53 19.18 -12.02
C ARG A 117 17.79 18.64 -10.62
N THR A 118 18.35 19.47 -9.77
CA THR A 118 18.61 19.15 -8.37
C THR A 118 17.58 19.84 -7.49
N ALA A 119 17.19 19.21 -6.40
CA ALA A 119 16.27 19.78 -5.43
C ALA A 119 16.66 19.33 -4.01
N GLY A 120 17.36 20.21 -3.30
CA GLY A 120 17.46 20.17 -1.83
C GLY A 120 16.25 20.86 -1.19
N VAL A 121 16.04 20.63 0.10
CA VAL A 121 14.95 21.24 0.86
C VAL A 121 15.48 21.85 2.17
N ALA A 122 15.07 23.08 2.44
CA ALA A 122 15.20 23.75 3.72
C ALA A 122 13.80 24.09 4.24
N TYR A 123 13.58 23.88 5.54
CA TYR A 123 12.33 24.26 6.20
C TYR A 123 12.62 24.86 7.58
N LYS A 124 11.85 25.89 7.93
CA LYS A 124 11.97 26.64 9.19
C LYS A 124 10.58 26.91 9.78
N ASN A 125 10.49 26.88 11.11
CA ASN A 125 9.25 27.07 11.88
C ASN A 125 8.08 26.25 11.32
N LEU A 126 8.36 25.00 10.93
CA LEU A 126 7.39 24.16 10.26
C LEU A 126 6.37 23.63 11.26
N ASN A 127 5.15 24.15 11.15
CA ASN A 127 4.02 23.93 12.03
C ASN A 127 2.88 23.34 11.21
N VAL A 128 2.36 22.20 11.67
CA VAL A 128 1.30 21.48 10.97
C VAL A 128 0.18 21.14 11.94
N HIS A 129 -1.06 21.41 11.54
CA HIS A 129 -2.24 21.16 12.36
C HIS A 129 -3.36 20.46 11.57
N GLY A 130 -4.11 19.61 12.26
CA GLY A 130 -5.33 18.99 11.73
C GLY A 130 -6.56 19.47 12.51
N PHE A 131 -7.74 19.26 11.93
CA PHE A 131 -9.01 19.41 12.64
C PHE A 131 -9.61 18.04 12.88
N GLY A 132 -9.81 17.67 14.15
CA GLY A 132 -10.32 16.35 14.50
C GLY A 132 -10.75 16.25 15.95
N ASN A 133 -11.63 15.29 16.23
CA ASN A 133 -11.86 14.80 17.58
C ASN A 133 -11.05 13.50 17.73
N PRO A 134 -10.45 13.23 18.90
CA PRO A 134 -9.65 12.03 19.14
C PRO A 134 -10.45 10.73 19.04
N THR A 135 -11.78 10.81 19.11
CA THR A 135 -12.72 9.72 18.84
C THR A 135 -13.76 10.17 17.82
N ASP A 136 -14.08 9.29 16.86
CA ASP A 136 -15.15 9.52 15.87
C ASP A 136 -16.13 8.32 15.94
N TYR A 137 -17.37 8.54 15.55
CA TYR A 137 -18.41 7.49 15.64
C TYR A 137 -18.64 6.80 14.31
N GLN A 138 -18.92 5.49 14.35
CA GLN A 138 -19.29 4.74 13.16
C GLN A 138 -20.60 5.29 12.58
N LYS A 139 -20.54 5.72 11.31
CA LYS A 139 -21.72 6.23 10.61
C LYS A 139 -22.64 5.09 10.20
N THR A 140 -23.92 5.19 10.55
CA THR A 140 -24.98 4.28 10.12
C THR A 140 -25.99 5.05 9.26
N PHE A 141 -26.82 4.34 8.49
CA PHE A 141 -27.85 4.95 7.65
C PHE A 141 -28.75 5.93 8.42
N GLY A 142 -29.18 5.58 9.63
CA GLY A 142 -30.01 6.44 10.48
C GLY A 142 -29.30 7.68 11.05
N ASN A 143 -27.96 7.71 11.03
CA ASN A 143 -27.16 8.82 11.57
C ASN A 143 -26.83 9.90 10.51
N TYR A 144 -27.00 9.61 9.22
CA TYR A 144 -26.75 10.59 8.14
C TYR A 144 -27.63 11.85 8.20
N PRO A 145 -28.95 11.77 8.50
CA PRO A 145 -29.80 12.96 8.63
C PRO A 145 -29.37 13.89 9.77
N LEU A 146 -28.86 13.32 10.87
CA LEU A 146 -28.33 14.07 12.00
C LEU A 146 -27.01 14.79 11.63
N GLU A 147 -26.24 14.26 10.68
CA GLU A 147 -25.05 14.94 10.17
C GLU A 147 -25.41 16.24 9.42
N VAL A 148 -26.60 16.33 8.82
CA VAL A 148 -27.07 17.60 8.21
C VAL A 148 -27.15 18.69 9.27
N THR A 149 -27.61 18.37 10.49
CA THR A 149 -27.60 19.32 11.61
C THR A 149 -26.17 19.66 12.06
N GLY A 150 -25.24 18.70 12.02
CA GLY A 150 -23.82 18.93 12.26
C GLY A 150 -23.16 19.79 11.17
N TRP A 151 -23.58 19.66 9.92
CA TRP A 151 -23.13 20.47 8.79
C TRP A 151 -23.64 21.92 8.90
N ILE A 152 -24.90 22.09 9.31
CA ILE A 152 -25.50 23.40 9.64
C ILE A 152 -24.75 24.04 10.81
N ASN A 153 -24.43 23.29 11.86
CA ASN A 153 -23.65 23.79 13.00
C ASN A 153 -22.21 24.19 12.61
N LYS A 154 -21.59 23.49 11.65
CA LYS A 154 -20.28 23.87 11.09
C LYS A 154 -20.36 25.15 10.26
N LEU A 155 -21.43 25.35 9.50
CA LEU A 155 -21.72 26.60 8.79
C LEU A 155 -21.97 27.77 9.77
N CYS A 156 -22.56 27.49 10.94
CA CYS A 156 -22.79 28.47 12.01
C CYS A 156 -21.58 28.71 12.94
N GLY A 157 -20.38 28.24 12.61
CA GLY A 157 -19.14 28.67 13.27
C GLY A 157 -18.79 28.03 14.62
N ARG A 158 -19.47 26.96 15.06
CA ARG A 158 -18.99 26.14 16.19
C ARG A 158 -17.83 25.25 15.71
N GLY A 159 -16.60 25.76 15.92
CA GLY A 159 -15.36 25.24 15.35
C GLY A 159 -14.94 23.85 15.86
N GLN A 160 -14.28 23.10 14.99
CA GLN A 160 -13.58 21.85 15.32
C GLN A 160 -12.28 22.17 16.08
N ARG A 161 -11.89 21.35 17.05
CA ARG A 161 -10.64 21.54 17.81
C ARG A 161 -9.41 21.45 16.88
N LYS A 162 -8.54 22.46 16.91
CA LYS A 162 -7.23 22.47 16.23
C LYS A 162 -6.32 21.52 17.01
N ILE A 163 -5.86 20.45 16.36
CA ILE A 163 -4.87 19.52 16.91
C ILE A 163 -3.56 19.81 16.21
N GLN A 164 -2.58 20.34 16.94
CA GLN A 164 -1.24 20.54 16.41
C GLN A 164 -0.53 19.19 16.29
N ILE A 165 -0.06 18.86 15.08
CA ILE A 165 0.60 17.59 14.74
C ILE A 165 2.11 17.75 14.74
N LEU A 166 2.65 18.82 14.13
CA LEU A 166 4.07 19.15 14.13
C LEU A 166 4.28 20.55 14.73
N ARG A 167 5.31 20.70 15.57
CA ARG A 167 5.65 21.92 16.31
C ARG A 167 7.09 22.35 16.02
N ASP A 168 7.24 23.51 15.39
CA ASP A 168 8.51 24.22 15.19
C ASP A 168 9.65 23.38 14.60
N PHE A 169 9.37 22.70 13.49
CA PHE A 169 10.36 21.86 12.81
C PHE A 169 11.33 22.69 11.99
N GLU A 170 12.62 22.35 12.09
CA GLU A 170 13.70 22.99 11.35
C GLU A 170 14.58 21.92 10.70
N GLY A 171 15.10 22.18 9.50
CA GLY A 171 15.98 21.23 8.85
C GLY A 171 16.47 21.65 7.48
N LEU A 172 17.64 21.13 7.12
CA LEU A 172 18.29 21.35 5.84
C LEU A 172 18.83 20.05 5.26
N VAL A 173 18.37 19.69 4.08
CA VAL A 173 18.87 18.55 3.29
C VAL A 173 19.29 19.05 1.92
N ARG A 174 20.60 19.00 1.63
CA ARG A 174 21.14 19.48 0.37
C ARG A 174 20.93 18.44 -0.75
N SER A 175 21.07 18.90 -2.00
CA SER A 175 21.14 17.99 -3.16
C SER A 175 22.28 16.99 -3.00
N GLY A 176 21.98 15.70 -3.18
CA GLY A 176 22.92 14.60 -2.99
C GLY A 176 23.00 14.02 -1.57
N GLU A 177 22.33 14.63 -0.59
CA GLU A 177 22.27 14.13 0.79
C GLU A 177 21.10 13.17 1.03
N MET A 178 21.27 12.29 2.02
CA MET A 178 20.25 11.39 2.55
C MET A 178 19.94 11.70 4.01
N LEU A 179 18.66 11.89 4.32
CA LEU A 179 18.13 12.09 5.68
C LEU A 179 17.35 10.85 6.12
N VAL A 180 17.70 10.28 7.28
CA VAL A 180 16.86 9.30 7.97
C VAL A 180 15.99 10.00 9.03
N VAL A 181 14.70 9.72 9.02
CA VAL A 181 13.74 10.23 10.00
C VAL A 181 13.34 9.08 10.92
N LEU A 182 13.67 9.22 12.20
CA LEU A 182 13.44 8.23 13.25
C LEU A 182 12.41 8.76 14.24
N GLY A 183 11.50 7.91 14.67
CA GLY A 183 10.48 8.24 15.67
C GLY A 183 9.44 7.14 15.74
N ARG A 184 8.77 7.03 16.90
CA ARG A 184 7.71 6.04 17.11
C ARG A 184 6.50 6.28 16.20
N PRO A 185 5.67 5.27 15.91
CA PRO A 185 4.38 5.50 15.27
C PRO A 185 3.59 6.59 16.00
N GLY A 186 2.99 7.53 15.26
CA GLY A 186 2.29 8.68 15.84
C GLY A 186 3.18 9.88 16.21
N SER A 187 4.52 9.77 16.15
CA SER A 187 5.45 10.89 16.41
C SER A 187 5.44 11.99 15.34
N GLY A 188 4.85 11.74 14.17
CA GLY A 188 4.76 12.70 13.08
C GLY A 188 5.72 12.46 11.91
N CYS A 189 6.49 11.37 11.88
CA CYS A 189 7.40 11.02 10.77
C CYS A 189 6.73 11.08 9.39
N SER A 190 5.63 10.34 9.21
CA SER A 190 4.88 10.34 7.96
C SER A 190 4.28 11.72 7.65
N THR A 191 3.87 12.49 8.66
CA THR A 191 3.35 13.86 8.47
C THR A 191 4.45 14.79 7.97
N LEU A 192 5.68 14.70 8.49
CA LEU A 192 6.82 15.47 8.00
C LEU A 192 7.12 15.16 6.53
N LEU A 193 7.19 13.88 6.17
CA LEU A 193 7.41 13.45 4.78
C LEU A 193 6.29 13.92 3.84
N LYS A 194 5.03 13.80 4.27
CA LYS A 194 3.87 14.31 3.52
C LYS A 194 3.93 15.82 3.34
N THR A 195 4.35 16.55 4.37
CA THR A 195 4.47 18.01 4.34
C THR A 195 5.55 18.46 3.36
N ILE A 196 6.73 17.83 3.40
CA ILE A 196 7.83 18.10 2.48
C ILE A 196 7.46 17.72 1.05
N SER A 197 6.66 16.67 0.84
CA SER A 197 6.23 16.24 -0.48
C SER A 197 5.00 16.95 -1.05
N GLY A 198 4.36 17.82 -0.27
CA GLY A 198 3.13 18.51 -0.68
C GLY A 198 1.87 17.67 -0.60
N GLU A 199 1.94 16.53 0.08
CA GLU A 199 0.78 15.71 0.43
C GLU A 199 0.04 16.25 1.67
N THR A 200 -0.34 17.52 1.65
CA THR A 200 -1.04 18.21 2.77
C THR A 200 -2.53 17.91 2.83
N ASN A 201 -3.04 16.95 2.05
CA ASN A 201 -4.46 16.67 2.03
C ASN A 201 -4.92 16.00 3.34
N GLY A 202 -5.63 16.75 4.18
CA GLY A 202 -6.16 16.29 5.48
C GLY A 202 -5.59 17.03 6.69
N PHE A 203 -4.58 17.88 6.50
CA PHE A 203 -4.02 18.76 7.52
C PHE A 203 -3.55 20.07 6.87
N PHE A 204 -3.28 21.08 7.68
CA PHE A 204 -2.94 22.42 7.22
C PHE A 204 -1.56 22.79 7.73
N ILE A 205 -0.75 23.37 6.85
CA ILE A 205 0.53 23.99 7.22
C ILE A 205 0.23 25.40 7.70
N ASP A 206 0.84 25.82 8.80
CA ASP A 206 0.69 27.17 9.32
C ASP A 206 1.32 28.22 8.39
N GLN A 207 0.82 29.46 8.42
CA GLN A 207 1.30 30.51 7.53
C GLN A 207 2.74 30.96 7.85
N GLU A 208 3.17 30.77 9.10
CA GLU A 208 4.51 31.11 9.57
C GLU A 208 5.59 30.11 9.09
N SER A 209 5.18 28.96 8.57
CA SER A 209 6.09 27.92 8.11
C SER A 209 6.67 28.24 6.74
N THR A 210 8.01 28.27 6.64
CA THR A 210 8.71 28.48 5.37
C THR A 210 9.34 27.18 4.89
N ILE A 211 9.16 26.88 3.60
CA ILE A 211 9.81 25.75 2.93
C ILE A 211 10.40 26.25 1.61
N ASN A 212 11.71 26.06 1.46
CA ASN A 212 12.49 26.47 0.29
C ASN A 212 13.12 25.24 -0.38
N TYR A 213 12.76 24.98 -1.65
CA TYR A 213 13.29 23.87 -2.44
C TYR A 213 14.38 24.36 -3.41
N GLN A 214 15.52 24.85 -2.89
CA GLN A 214 16.59 25.48 -3.70
C GLN A 214 16.05 26.61 -4.60
N GLY A 215 15.41 27.61 -4.02
CA GLY A 215 14.87 28.78 -4.71
C GLY A 215 13.48 28.57 -5.31
N ILE A 216 12.87 27.39 -5.14
CA ILE A 216 11.50 27.09 -5.56
C ILE A 216 10.59 27.14 -4.33
N SER A 217 9.50 27.90 -4.42
CA SER A 217 8.50 27.96 -3.34
C SER A 217 7.68 26.66 -3.25
N ALA A 218 7.16 26.34 -2.06
CA ALA A 218 6.31 25.17 -1.86
C ALA A 218 5.10 25.12 -2.80
N GLN A 219 4.41 26.26 -2.99
CA GLN A 219 3.26 26.35 -3.89
C GLN A 219 3.62 26.02 -5.34
N GLN A 220 4.78 26.48 -5.82
CA GLN A 220 5.23 26.16 -7.18
C GLN A 220 5.70 24.71 -7.31
N MET A 221 6.42 24.19 -6.31
CA MET A 221 6.87 22.79 -6.29
C MET A 221 5.67 21.83 -6.34
N HIS A 222 4.63 22.07 -5.55
CA HIS A 222 3.50 21.14 -5.43
C HIS A 222 2.46 21.28 -6.54
N ASN A 223 2.33 22.45 -7.17
CA ASN A 223 1.40 22.68 -8.28
C ASN A 223 2.05 22.45 -9.65
N ASP A 224 3.11 23.18 -9.96
CA ASP A 224 3.73 23.19 -11.29
C ASP A 224 4.70 21.99 -11.47
N PHE A 225 5.35 21.55 -10.39
CA PHE A 225 6.40 20.52 -10.41
C PHE A 225 6.07 19.26 -9.60
N ARG A 226 4.78 18.93 -9.43
CA ARG A 226 4.35 17.81 -8.58
C ARG A 226 5.09 16.48 -8.84
N GLY A 227 5.42 16.18 -10.10
CA GLY A 227 6.17 14.96 -10.46
C GLY A 227 7.65 14.95 -10.06
N GLU A 228 8.17 16.04 -9.52
CA GLU A 228 9.57 16.20 -9.09
C GLU A 228 9.77 16.01 -7.60
N CYS A 229 8.68 15.95 -6.84
CA CYS A 229 8.68 15.53 -5.45
C CYS A 229 7.78 14.31 -5.29
N ILE A 230 8.37 13.15 -5.01
CA ILE A 230 7.62 11.90 -4.91
C ILE A 230 7.51 11.45 -3.46
N TYR A 231 6.32 10.96 -3.08
CA TYR A 231 6.07 10.35 -1.79
C TYR A 231 5.62 8.91 -1.97
N GLN A 232 6.48 7.97 -1.57
CA GLN A 232 6.13 6.55 -1.52
C GLN A 232 5.48 6.26 -0.17
N ALA A 233 4.18 5.99 -0.20
CA ALA A 233 3.42 5.60 0.98
C ALA A 233 3.85 4.22 1.51
N GLU A 234 3.55 3.99 2.78
CA GLU A 234 3.80 2.72 3.47
C GLU A 234 3.03 1.54 2.84
N VAL A 235 1.77 1.75 2.46
CA VAL A 235 0.91 0.71 1.88
C VAL A 235 1.08 0.63 0.37
N ASP A 236 1.31 -0.58 -0.13
CA ASP A 236 1.46 -0.85 -1.55
C ASP A 236 0.11 -1.09 -2.23
N VAL A 237 -0.18 -0.32 -3.27
CA VAL A 237 -1.42 -0.48 -4.05
C VAL A 237 -1.09 -0.56 -5.53
N HIS A 238 -1.51 -1.65 -6.18
CA HIS A 238 -1.25 -1.94 -7.59
C HIS A 238 -2.48 -2.58 -8.23
N PHE A 239 -2.55 -2.57 -9.57
CA PHE A 239 -3.51 -3.40 -10.29
C PHE A 239 -3.08 -4.87 -10.20
N PRO A 240 -3.87 -5.74 -9.55
CA PRO A 240 -3.44 -7.12 -9.29
C PRO A 240 -3.38 -7.99 -10.55
N GLN A 241 -4.13 -7.63 -11.60
CA GLN A 241 -4.18 -8.37 -12.87
C GLN A 241 -2.98 -8.10 -13.79
N LEU A 242 -2.19 -7.06 -13.53
CA LEU A 242 -1.05 -6.70 -14.37
C LEU A 242 0.21 -7.44 -13.94
N THR A 243 1.09 -7.72 -14.90
CA THR A 243 2.42 -8.25 -14.58
C THR A 243 3.35 -7.16 -14.05
N VAL A 244 4.38 -7.55 -13.29
CA VAL A 244 5.42 -6.63 -12.81
C VAL A 244 6.02 -5.82 -13.97
N GLY A 245 6.35 -6.50 -15.08
CA GLY A 245 6.91 -5.85 -16.26
C GLY A 245 5.95 -4.87 -16.93
N GLN A 246 4.65 -5.14 -16.94
CA GLN A 246 3.63 -4.22 -17.48
C GLN A 246 3.46 -2.98 -16.59
N THR A 247 3.42 -3.16 -15.27
CA THR A 247 3.29 -2.05 -14.30
C THR A 247 4.48 -1.10 -14.41
N LEU A 248 5.70 -1.62 -14.41
CA LEU A 248 6.91 -0.80 -14.51
C LEU A 248 7.08 -0.17 -15.91
N LYS A 249 6.72 -0.90 -16.98
CA LYS A 249 6.70 -0.33 -18.34
C LYS A 249 5.72 0.85 -18.45
N PHE A 250 4.56 0.76 -17.81
CA PHE A 250 3.59 1.86 -17.77
C PHE A 250 4.20 3.11 -17.11
N ALA A 251 4.82 2.96 -15.94
CA ALA A 251 5.48 4.07 -15.23
C ALA A 251 6.62 4.68 -16.08
N ALA A 252 7.44 3.83 -16.69
CA ALA A 252 8.55 4.26 -17.54
C ALA A 252 8.06 5.02 -18.77
N LEU A 253 6.98 4.55 -19.42
CA LEU A 253 6.36 5.26 -20.53
C LEU A 253 5.71 6.57 -20.11
N ALA A 254 5.16 6.67 -18.89
CA ALA A 254 4.54 7.89 -18.39
C ALA A 254 5.56 9.01 -18.12
N ARG A 255 6.78 8.63 -17.69
CA ARG A 255 7.88 9.57 -17.37
C ARG A 255 8.99 9.64 -18.43
N ALA A 256 8.87 8.93 -19.54
CA ALA A 256 9.84 8.96 -20.62
C ALA A 256 10.05 10.40 -21.14
N PRO A 257 11.26 10.98 -20.98
CA PRO A 257 11.54 12.37 -21.34
C PRO A 257 11.54 12.53 -22.87
N ASN A 258 11.32 13.73 -23.38
CA ASN A 258 11.39 14.02 -24.81
C ASN A 258 12.83 14.20 -25.33
N ASN A 259 13.71 14.84 -24.54
CA ASN A 259 15.13 15.02 -24.81
C ASN A 259 15.95 13.73 -24.58
N ARG A 260 15.58 12.61 -25.19
CA ARG A 260 16.32 11.34 -25.09
C ARG A 260 17.65 11.39 -25.84
N ILE A 261 18.52 10.41 -25.56
CA ILE A 261 19.74 10.15 -26.33
C ILE A 261 19.36 9.95 -27.81
N PRO A 262 20.07 10.58 -28.77
CA PRO A 262 19.83 10.38 -30.20
C PRO A 262 19.76 8.89 -30.58
N GLY A 263 18.81 8.52 -31.44
CA GLY A 263 18.63 7.13 -31.89
C GLY A 263 17.80 6.24 -30.96
N VAL A 264 17.45 6.68 -29.75
CA VAL A 264 16.65 5.91 -28.79
C VAL A 264 15.16 6.29 -28.90
N THR A 265 14.31 5.32 -29.26
CA THR A 265 12.85 5.51 -29.28
C THR A 265 12.28 5.60 -27.86
N ARG A 266 11.04 6.10 -27.73
CA ARG A 266 10.37 6.19 -26.42
C ARG A 266 10.14 4.80 -25.82
N GLU A 267 9.74 3.85 -26.66
CA GLU A 267 9.51 2.46 -26.28
C GLU A 267 10.81 1.78 -25.83
N GLN A 268 11.90 1.94 -26.59
CA GLN A 268 13.22 1.41 -26.22
C GLN A 268 13.73 1.99 -24.90
N TYR A 269 13.60 3.31 -24.71
CA TYR A 269 13.96 3.95 -23.44
C TYR A 269 13.18 3.34 -22.28
N ALA A 270 11.85 3.21 -22.42
CA ALA A 270 11.00 2.72 -21.35
C ALA A 270 11.24 1.25 -21.02
N GLU A 271 11.49 0.40 -22.02
CA GLU A 271 11.82 -1.02 -21.82
C GLU A 271 13.18 -1.19 -21.14
N HIS A 272 14.21 -0.46 -21.61
CA HIS A 272 15.54 -0.53 -21.00
C HIS A 272 15.54 -0.01 -19.57
N MET A 273 14.88 1.13 -19.30
CA MET A 273 14.76 1.67 -17.95
C MET A 273 14.00 0.71 -17.02
N ARG A 274 12.94 0.06 -17.51
CA ARG A 274 12.24 -0.98 -16.77
C ARG A 274 13.22 -2.09 -16.40
N ASP A 275 13.95 -2.63 -17.36
CA ASP A 275 14.82 -3.80 -17.15
C ASP A 275 15.99 -3.48 -16.21
N VAL A 276 16.59 -2.29 -16.33
CA VAL A 276 17.62 -1.78 -15.42
C VAL A 276 17.11 -1.69 -13.99
N VAL A 277 15.95 -1.07 -13.78
CA VAL A 277 15.37 -0.94 -12.43
C VAL A 277 14.97 -2.31 -11.89
N MET A 278 14.44 -3.20 -12.72
CA MET A 278 14.14 -4.58 -12.32
C MET A 278 15.40 -5.34 -11.90
N ALA A 279 16.52 -5.16 -12.60
CA ALA A 279 17.79 -5.76 -12.23
C ALA A 279 18.32 -5.19 -10.90
N MET A 280 18.26 -3.87 -10.70
CA MET A 280 18.69 -3.19 -9.47
C MET A 280 17.97 -3.71 -8.22
N PHE A 281 16.68 -4.03 -8.34
CA PHE A 281 15.86 -4.53 -7.22
C PHE A 281 15.73 -6.06 -7.18
N GLY A 282 16.43 -6.81 -8.04
CA GLY A 282 16.33 -8.27 -8.08
C GLY A 282 14.94 -8.79 -8.43
N LEU A 283 14.25 -8.09 -9.34
CA LEU A 283 12.89 -8.40 -9.81
C LEU A 283 12.88 -9.05 -11.21
N SER A 284 14.02 -9.22 -11.87
CA SER A 284 14.11 -9.71 -13.26
C SER A 284 13.40 -11.05 -13.50
N HIS A 285 13.39 -11.96 -12.52
CA HIS A 285 12.68 -13.26 -12.61
C HIS A 285 11.15 -13.12 -12.54
N THR A 286 10.63 -12.00 -12.06
CA THR A 286 9.18 -11.75 -11.85
C THR A 286 8.51 -10.98 -12.99
N ILE A 287 9.22 -10.66 -14.07
CA ILE A 287 8.73 -9.80 -15.18
C ILE A 287 7.38 -10.23 -15.77
N ASN A 288 7.15 -11.54 -15.87
CA ASN A 288 5.92 -12.13 -16.41
C ASN A 288 4.96 -12.64 -15.33
N THR A 289 5.23 -12.33 -14.06
CA THR A 289 4.39 -12.71 -12.93
C THR A 289 3.43 -11.58 -12.60
N ASN A 290 2.17 -11.89 -12.31
CA ASN A 290 1.18 -10.91 -11.87
C ASN A 290 1.62 -10.30 -10.53
N VAL A 291 1.40 -9.00 -10.35
CA VAL A 291 1.67 -8.34 -9.05
C VAL A 291 0.79 -8.96 -7.96
N GLY A 292 -0.49 -9.23 -8.28
CA GLY A 292 -1.46 -9.80 -7.36
C GLY A 292 -1.84 -8.85 -6.21
N ASN A 293 -2.70 -9.34 -5.33
CA ASN A 293 -3.10 -8.70 -4.08
C ASN A 293 -3.44 -9.80 -3.05
N ASP A 294 -4.18 -9.47 -2.00
CA ASP A 294 -4.53 -10.42 -0.94
C ASP A 294 -5.54 -11.50 -1.40
N TYR A 295 -6.20 -11.30 -2.55
CA TYR A 295 -7.18 -12.24 -3.13
C TYR A 295 -6.65 -12.95 -4.38
N ILE A 296 -5.89 -12.25 -5.21
CA ILE A 296 -5.32 -12.71 -6.47
C ILE A 296 -3.85 -13.03 -6.23
N ARG A 297 -3.50 -14.32 -6.38
CA ARG A 297 -2.12 -14.78 -6.25
C ARG A 297 -1.20 -14.04 -7.22
N GLY A 298 -0.10 -13.50 -6.70
CA GLY A 298 0.93 -12.82 -7.48
C GLY A 298 2.32 -13.03 -6.91
N VAL A 299 3.14 -11.97 -6.97
CA VAL A 299 4.47 -11.95 -6.33
C VAL A 299 4.35 -11.99 -4.80
N SER A 300 5.43 -12.36 -4.11
CA SER A 300 5.47 -12.34 -2.64
C SER A 300 5.29 -10.92 -2.08
N GLY A 301 4.94 -10.78 -0.80
CA GLY A 301 4.76 -9.47 -0.16
C GLY A 301 6.00 -8.57 -0.25
N GLY A 302 7.19 -9.11 0.03
CA GLY A 302 8.46 -8.37 -0.11
C GLY A 302 8.82 -8.04 -1.56
N GLU A 303 8.52 -8.92 -2.52
CA GLU A 303 8.64 -8.59 -3.95
C GLU A 303 7.66 -7.48 -4.35
N ARG A 304 6.41 -7.51 -3.86
CA ARG A 304 5.41 -6.46 -4.12
C ARG A 304 5.88 -5.10 -3.60
N LYS A 305 6.50 -5.06 -2.41
CA LYS A 305 7.11 -3.84 -1.86
C LYS A 305 8.21 -3.31 -2.77
N ARG A 306 9.11 -4.20 -3.24
CA ARG A 306 10.13 -3.86 -4.24
C ARG A 306 9.55 -3.34 -5.55
N VAL A 307 8.40 -3.86 -6.00
CA VAL A 307 7.71 -3.36 -7.19
C VAL A 307 7.24 -1.92 -7.00
N SER A 308 6.69 -1.56 -5.82
CA SER A 308 6.35 -0.17 -5.51
C SER A 308 7.57 0.75 -5.51
N ILE A 309 8.67 0.29 -4.90
CA ILE A 309 9.93 1.03 -4.86
C ILE A 309 10.47 1.24 -6.28
N ALA A 310 10.49 0.17 -7.09
CA ALA A 310 10.90 0.23 -8.48
C ALA A 310 10.03 1.20 -9.30
N GLU A 311 8.72 1.20 -9.11
CA GLU A 311 7.80 2.12 -9.78
C GLU A 311 8.11 3.59 -9.46
N CYS A 312 8.41 3.89 -8.20
CA CYS A 312 8.84 5.20 -7.74
C CYS A 312 10.21 5.59 -8.34
N CYS A 313 11.20 4.69 -8.31
CA CYS A 313 12.53 4.94 -8.86
C CYS A 313 12.51 5.21 -10.37
N VAL A 314 11.64 4.53 -11.14
CA VAL A 314 11.42 4.78 -12.57
C VAL A 314 10.93 6.22 -12.83
N GLY A 315 10.30 6.87 -11.84
CA GLY A 315 9.85 8.26 -11.93
C GLY A 315 10.98 9.30 -12.03
N GLN A 316 12.19 8.94 -11.57
CA GLN A 316 13.40 9.77 -11.57
C GLN A 316 13.18 11.19 -11.00
N SER A 317 12.49 11.27 -9.87
CA SER A 317 12.24 12.54 -9.17
C SER A 317 13.48 12.99 -8.39
N PRO A 318 13.85 14.28 -8.42
CA PRO A 318 15.01 14.82 -7.71
C PRO A 318 14.84 14.83 -6.20
N LEU A 319 13.61 15.04 -5.68
CA LEU A 319 13.31 14.94 -4.26
C LEU A 319 12.41 13.72 -3.99
N GLN A 320 12.86 12.83 -3.11
CA GLN A 320 12.22 11.56 -2.86
C GLN A 320 11.94 11.38 -1.36
N CYS A 321 10.67 11.20 -1.00
CA CYS A 321 10.22 10.90 0.34
C CYS A 321 9.75 9.45 0.42
N TRP A 322 10.38 8.66 1.29
CA TRP A 322 10.15 7.23 1.43
C TRP A 322 9.58 6.93 2.82
N ASP A 323 8.29 6.61 2.89
CA ASP A 323 7.62 6.36 4.16
C ASP A 323 7.64 4.86 4.49
N ASN A 324 8.43 4.50 5.51
CA ASN A 324 8.61 3.15 6.01
C ASN A 324 8.78 2.09 4.90
N SER A 325 9.56 2.44 3.86
CA SER A 325 9.68 1.61 2.65
C SER A 325 10.48 0.32 2.85
N THR A 326 11.19 0.19 3.97
CA THR A 326 11.88 -1.04 4.40
C THR A 326 10.94 -2.06 5.05
N ARG A 327 9.72 -1.66 5.44
CA ARG A 327 8.72 -2.56 6.02
C ARG A 327 8.33 -3.66 5.03
N GLY A 328 8.43 -4.91 5.48
CA GLY A 328 8.12 -6.10 4.67
C GLY A 328 9.27 -6.55 3.75
N LEU A 329 10.44 -5.91 3.82
CA LEU A 329 11.68 -6.39 3.22
C LEU A 329 12.53 -7.11 4.28
N ASP A 330 13.30 -8.09 3.83
CA ASP A 330 14.39 -8.65 4.62
C ASP A 330 15.54 -7.65 4.77
N SER A 331 16.32 -7.72 5.86
CA SER A 331 17.39 -6.74 6.13
C SER A 331 18.40 -6.61 4.99
N ALA A 332 18.67 -7.74 4.32
CA ALA A 332 19.51 -7.83 3.13
C ALA A 332 18.99 -6.91 2.01
N THR A 333 17.75 -7.13 1.59
CA THR A 333 17.09 -6.32 0.56
C THR A 333 16.86 -4.87 1.01
N ALA A 334 16.56 -4.63 2.29
CA ALA A 334 16.41 -3.29 2.85
C ALA A 334 17.74 -2.50 2.79
N LEU A 335 18.87 -3.15 3.04
CA LEU A 335 20.20 -2.56 2.89
C LEU A 335 20.54 -2.31 1.42
N GLU A 336 20.22 -3.22 0.51
CA GLU A 336 20.39 -3.00 -0.93
C GLU A 336 19.55 -1.83 -1.44
N PHE A 337 18.33 -1.67 -0.92
CA PHE A 337 17.49 -0.50 -1.19
C PHE A 337 18.17 0.79 -0.70
N ALA A 338 18.66 0.84 0.54
CA ALA A 338 19.37 2.00 1.07
C ALA A 338 20.63 2.33 0.23
N LYS A 339 21.39 1.32 -0.18
CA LYS A 339 22.55 1.46 -1.07
C LYS A 339 22.15 1.97 -2.46
N THR A 340 21.01 1.54 -2.99
CA THR A 340 20.48 2.00 -4.29
C THR A 340 20.04 3.46 -4.22
N LEU A 341 19.40 3.88 -3.12
CA LEU A 341 19.13 5.30 -2.88
C LEU A 341 20.42 6.11 -2.78
N ARG A 342 21.44 5.59 -2.08
CA ARG A 342 22.76 6.22 -2.00
C ARG A 342 23.43 6.35 -3.35
N LEU A 343 23.27 5.36 -4.23
CA LEU A 343 23.75 5.44 -5.61
C LEU A 343 23.04 6.57 -6.37
N SER A 344 21.72 6.68 -6.23
CA SER A 344 20.91 7.74 -6.84
C SER A 344 21.31 9.13 -6.33
N THR A 345 21.50 9.30 -5.03
CA THR A 345 21.88 10.60 -4.43
C THR A 345 23.31 10.99 -4.80
N SER A 346 24.28 10.07 -4.69
CA SER A 346 25.70 10.36 -4.95
C SER A 346 26.04 10.59 -6.43
N ILE A 347 25.34 9.95 -7.37
CA ILE A 347 25.63 10.07 -8.81
C ILE A 347 24.68 11.06 -9.50
N SER A 348 23.38 10.97 -9.22
CA SER A 348 22.37 11.79 -9.90
C SER A 348 22.06 13.11 -9.18
N GLY A 349 22.58 13.33 -7.98
CA GLY A 349 22.32 14.52 -7.17
C GLY A 349 20.90 14.58 -6.57
N ALA A 350 20.20 13.45 -6.54
CA ALA A 350 18.89 13.36 -5.90
C ALA A 350 18.99 13.56 -4.38
N THR A 351 17.92 14.04 -3.75
CA THR A 351 17.77 14.13 -2.30
C THR A 351 16.76 13.10 -1.85
N ALA A 352 17.14 12.28 -0.85
CA ALA A 352 16.27 11.23 -0.32
C ALA A 352 16.02 11.44 1.18
N ILE A 353 14.75 11.46 1.56
CA ILE A 353 14.29 11.52 2.95
C ILE A 353 13.54 10.23 3.24
N VAL A 354 14.04 9.45 4.19
CA VAL A 354 13.53 8.09 4.46
C VAL A 354 13.10 8.01 5.91
N ALA A 355 11.81 7.74 6.15
CA ALA A 355 11.33 7.39 7.47
C ALA A 355 11.51 5.88 7.68
N ILE A 356 12.18 5.49 8.76
CA ILE A 356 12.44 4.09 9.09
C ILE A 356 12.15 3.87 10.58
N TYR A 357 11.28 2.92 10.91
CA TYR A 357 11.01 2.56 12.31
C TYR A 357 12.06 1.62 12.89
N GLN A 358 12.63 0.72 12.06
CA GLN A 358 13.68 -0.21 12.45
C GLN A 358 14.80 -0.17 11.42
N ALA A 359 15.94 0.40 11.81
CA ALA A 359 17.15 0.43 10.98
C ALA A 359 18.26 -0.38 11.65
N SER A 360 18.84 -1.32 10.90
CA SER A 360 20.10 -1.95 11.30
C SER A 360 21.23 -0.93 11.27
N GLN A 361 22.33 -1.22 11.97
CA GLN A 361 23.49 -0.33 11.98
C GLN A 361 24.02 -0.10 10.55
N SER A 362 24.10 -1.16 9.75
CA SER A 362 24.50 -1.06 8.34
C SER A 362 23.60 -0.14 7.50
N ILE A 363 22.30 -0.08 7.79
CA ILE A 363 21.38 0.84 7.10
C ILE A 363 21.62 2.28 7.58
N TYR A 364 21.74 2.47 8.89
CA TYR A 364 22.00 3.79 9.50
C TYR A 364 23.29 4.43 8.95
N ASP A 365 24.34 3.63 8.80
CA ASP A 365 25.64 4.07 8.29
C ASP A 365 25.58 4.53 6.82
N VAL A 366 24.54 4.16 6.07
CA VAL A 366 24.35 4.61 4.68
C VAL A 366 23.82 6.04 4.62
N PHE A 367 23.29 6.65 5.68
CA PHE A 367 22.73 8.02 5.67
C PHE A 367 23.78 9.11 5.95
N ASP A 368 23.46 10.38 5.69
CA ASP A 368 24.30 11.54 6.06
C ASP A 368 23.80 12.20 7.34
N LYS A 369 22.48 12.40 7.42
CA LYS A 369 21.81 13.12 8.49
C LYS A 369 20.70 12.29 9.12
N VAL A 370 20.39 12.59 10.37
CA VAL A 370 19.28 12.01 11.12
C VAL A 370 18.42 13.11 11.75
N SER A 371 17.10 12.90 11.73
CA SER A 371 16.16 13.66 12.54
C SER A 371 15.38 12.72 13.45
N VAL A 372 15.28 13.07 14.73
CA VAL A 372 14.56 12.26 15.73
C VAL A 372 13.32 13.03 16.18
N LEU A 373 12.17 12.35 16.12
CA LEU A 373 10.85 12.91 16.41
C LEU A 373 10.23 12.25 17.64
N TYR A 374 9.65 13.06 18.51
CA TYR A 374 8.92 12.61 19.69
C TYR A 374 7.60 13.37 19.81
N GLU A 375 6.47 12.67 19.61
CA GLU A 375 5.10 13.21 19.78
C GLU A 375 4.86 14.58 19.12
N GLY A 376 5.26 14.71 17.85
CA GLY A 376 5.07 15.94 17.09
C GLY A 376 6.09 17.04 17.39
N ARG A 377 7.18 16.72 18.10
CA ARG A 377 8.32 17.61 18.37
C ARG A 377 9.59 17.04 17.78
N GLN A 378 10.46 17.92 17.29
CA GLN A 378 11.81 17.56 16.86
C GLN A 378 12.76 17.64 18.05
N ILE A 379 13.39 16.51 18.40
CA ILE A 379 14.30 16.44 19.55
C ILE A 379 15.78 16.41 19.15
N TYR A 380 16.06 16.18 17.86
CA TYR A 380 17.41 16.31 17.28
C TYR A 380 17.33 16.41 15.75
N PHE A 381 18.25 17.17 15.15
CA PHE A 381 18.51 17.18 13.71
C PHE A 381 20.00 17.43 13.45
N GLY A 382 20.67 16.57 12.69
CA GLY A 382 22.09 16.82 12.38
C GLY A 382 22.79 15.66 11.69
N HIS A 383 24.12 15.70 11.69
CA HIS A 383 24.94 14.59 11.19
C HIS A 383 24.71 13.34 12.02
N LYS A 384 24.72 12.16 11.39
CA LYS A 384 24.44 10.88 12.06
C LYS A 384 25.38 10.57 13.22
N ASP A 385 26.68 10.84 13.06
CA ASP A 385 27.70 10.42 14.05
C ASP A 385 27.56 11.18 15.39
N LYS A 386 27.09 12.43 15.32
CA LYS A 386 26.88 13.28 16.50
C LYS A 386 25.60 12.96 17.27
N ALA A 387 24.65 12.27 16.65
CA ALA A 387 23.33 12.04 17.24
C ALA A 387 23.40 11.19 18.52
N ARG A 388 24.19 10.12 18.50
CA ARG A 388 24.41 9.28 19.69
C ARG A 388 25.08 10.07 20.80
N GLU A 389 26.12 10.82 20.45
CA GLU A 389 26.94 11.60 21.39
C GLU A 389 26.11 12.70 22.08
N PHE A 390 25.21 13.36 21.34
CA PHE A 390 24.29 14.38 21.87
C PHE A 390 23.46 13.88 23.07
N PHE A 391 22.80 12.73 22.92
CA PHE A 391 21.97 12.17 24.01
C PHE A 391 22.80 11.50 25.12
N VAL A 392 23.97 10.97 24.77
CA VAL A 392 24.92 10.44 25.75
C VAL A 392 25.44 11.55 26.66
N ASN A 393 25.80 12.71 26.10
CA ASN A 393 26.26 13.89 26.83
C ASN A 393 25.15 14.49 27.71
N MET A 394 23.88 14.30 27.31
CA MET A 394 22.70 14.68 28.10
C MET A 394 22.48 13.78 29.33
N GLY A 395 23.12 12.60 29.41
CA GLY A 395 23.05 11.69 30.56
C GLY A 395 22.35 10.36 30.29
N PHE A 396 22.00 10.05 29.04
CA PHE A 396 21.42 8.75 28.68
C PHE A 396 22.49 7.69 28.43
N ASN A 397 22.20 6.45 28.83
CA ASN A 397 23.06 5.31 28.55
C ASN A 397 22.56 4.53 27.33
N CYS A 398 23.47 4.22 26.41
CA CYS A 398 23.20 3.32 25.30
C CYS A 398 23.57 1.89 25.73
N PRO A 399 22.61 0.96 25.83
CA PRO A 399 22.88 -0.45 26.10
C PRO A 399 23.90 -1.06 25.13
N GLU A 400 24.66 -2.05 25.61
CA GLU A 400 25.57 -2.86 24.78
C GLU A 400 24.77 -3.63 23.70
N ARG A 401 25.30 -3.72 22.48
CA ARG A 401 24.69 -4.40 21.31
C ARG A 401 23.41 -3.79 20.74
N GLN A 402 23.00 -2.62 21.23
CA GLN A 402 21.89 -1.88 20.62
C GLN A 402 22.40 -1.03 19.45
N THR A 403 21.69 -1.05 18.32
CA THR A 403 22.06 -0.19 17.19
C THR A 403 21.80 1.27 17.52
N THR A 404 22.53 2.18 16.87
CA THR A 404 22.37 3.62 17.13
C THR A 404 20.95 4.09 16.82
N ALA A 405 20.37 3.60 15.71
CA ALA A 405 19.00 3.95 15.35
C ALA A 405 17.98 3.51 16.41
N ASP A 406 18.14 2.29 16.94
CA ASP A 406 17.24 1.73 17.95
C ASP A 406 17.38 2.46 19.31
N PHE A 407 18.61 2.85 19.68
CA PHE A 407 18.86 3.73 20.83
C PHE A 407 18.17 5.09 20.66
N LEU A 408 18.28 5.73 19.50
CA LEU A 408 17.64 7.03 19.26
C LEU A 408 16.11 6.95 19.33
N THR A 409 15.52 5.85 18.86
CA THR A 409 14.07 5.63 18.97
C THR A 409 13.64 5.27 20.39
N SER A 410 14.43 4.50 21.14
CA SER A 410 14.09 4.07 22.51
C SER A 410 14.04 5.26 23.49
N LEU A 411 14.83 6.32 23.26
CA LEU A 411 14.79 7.56 24.04
C LEU A 411 13.42 8.25 24.01
N THR A 412 12.67 8.07 22.92
CA THR A 412 11.32 8.63 22.82
C THR A 412 10.31 7.87 23.69
N SER A 413 10.69 6.72 24.28
CA SER A 413 9.86 5.91 25.17
C SER A 413 10.33 6.04 26.63
N PRO A 414 9.45 6.43 27.57
CA PRO A 414 9.81 6.49 28.98
C PRO A 414 10.18 5.15 29.62
N LEU A 415 9.75 4.02 29.03
CA LEU A 415 9.98 2.66 29.57
C LEU A 415 11.35 2.09 29.21
N GLU A 416 11.93 2.50 28.09
CA GLU A 416 13.18 1.92 27.56
C GLU A 416 14.41 2.78 27.86
N ARG A 417 14.22 4.07 28.13
CA ARG A 417 15.34 4.98 28.41
C ARG A 417 16.07 4.56 29.68
N LEU A 418 17.37 4.32 29.55
CA LEU A 418 18.26 4.07 30.68
C LEU A 418 19.02 5.36 30.98
N VAL A 419 18.78 5.92 32.17
CA VAL A 419 19.52 7.09 32.64
C VAL A 419 20.82 6.63 33.30
N ARG A 420 21.93 7.33 33.04
CA ARG A 420 23.20 7.03 33.71
C ARG A 420 23.09 7.34 35.20
N PRO A 421 23.68 6.50 36.08
CA PRO A 421 23.74 6.79 37.51
C PRO A 421 24.31 8.20 37.76
N GLY A 422 23.60 9.04 38.52
CA GLY A 422 23.97 10.43 38.80
C GLY A 422 23.34 11.50 37.90
N PHE A 423 22.65 11.12 36.82
CA PHE A 423 22.00 12.04 35.86
C PHE A 423 20.46 12.01 35.94
N GLU A 424 19.89 11.41 37.00
CA GLU A 424 18.44 11.20 37.16
C GLU A 424 17.61 12.49 37.32
N HIS A 425 18.24 13.56 37.79
CA HIS A 425 17.63 14.88 37.97
C HIS A 425 17.93 15.87 36.84
N SER A 426 18.94 15.59 36.00
CA SER A 426 19.38 16.48 34.92
C SER A 426 18.84 16.11 33.54
N THR A 427 18.27 14.91 33.40
CA THR A 427 17.78 14.38 32.12
C THR A 427 16.32 14.80 31.84
N PRO A 428 15.99 15.17 30.59
CA PRO A 428 14.63 15.52 30.22
C PRO A 428 13.69 14.31 30.29
N LYS A 429 12.48 14.53 30.80
CA LYS A 429 11.47 13.49 31.04
C LYS A 429 10.29 13.58 30.09
N THR A 430 9.91 14.78 29.67
CA THR A 430 8.76 15.03 28.80
C THR A 430 9.19 15.38 27.36
N PRO A 431 8.33 15.15 26.34
CA PRO A 431 8.64 15.56 24.96
C PRO A 431 8.99 17.04 24.81
N ASP A 432 8.31 17.91 25.58
CA ASP A 432 8.58 19.35 25.61
C ASP A 432 9.98 19.66 26.16
N GLU A 433 10.40 19.02 27.25
CA GLU A 433 11.75 19.22 27.81
C GLU A 433 12.85 18.77 26.83
N PHE A 434 12.64 17.66 26.10
CA PHE A 434 13.56 17.24 25.05
C PHE A 434 13.65 18.27 23.92
N ALA A 435 12.50 18.81 23.49
CA ALA A 435 12.45 19.84 22.48
C ALA A 435 13.13 21.13 22.97
N GLU A 436 12.92 21.53 24.22
CA GLU A 436 13.58 22.70 24.81
C GLU A 436 15.10 22.52 24.89
N ALA A 437 15.57 21.32 25.26
CA ALA A 437 16.99 20.99 25.27
C ALA A 437 17.61 21.09 23.85
N TRP A 438 16.88 20.62 22.83
CA TRP A 438 17.28 20.80 21.43
C TRP A 438 17.30 22.29 21.02
N GLN A 439 16.27 23.03 21.41
CA GLN A 439 16.12 24.46 21.10
C GLN A 439 17.27 25.31 21.66
N LYS A 440 17.80 24.94 22.84
CA LYS A 440 18.93 25.58 23.52
C LYS A 440 20.31 25.08 23.05
N SER A 441 20.36 24.04 22.22
CA SER A 441 21.63 23.41 21.82
C SER A 441 22.45 24.24 20.83
N GLU A 442 23.78 24.12 20.90
CA GLU A 442 24.68 24.72 19.91
C GLU A 442 24.50 24.15 18.50
N ASP A 443 24.13 22.86 18.40
CA ASP A 443 23.94 22.18 17.13
C ASP A 443 22.75 22.77 16.35
N ARG A 444 21.67 23.16 17.06
CA ARG A 444 20.57 23.91 16.45
C ARG A 444 21.00 25.29 15.97
N ALA A 445 21.77 26.03 16.78
CA ALA A 445 22.26 27.35 16.38
C ALA A 445 23.11 27.28 15.08
N LYS A 446 23.93 26.23 14.94
CA LYS A 446 24.67 25.94 13.71
C LYS A 446 23.73 25.62 12.54
N LEU A 447 22.70 24.80 12.75
CA LEU A 447 21.69 24.48 11.74
C LEU A 447 20.97 25.73 11.20
N LEU A 448 20.55 26.64 12.09
CA LEU A 448 19.88 27.87 11.69
C LEU A 448 20.76 28.75 10.80
N CYS A 449 22.05 28.88 11.15
CA CYS A 449 23.02 29.59 10.32
C CYS A 449 23.22 28.91 8.95
N GLU A 450 23.23 27.57 8.90
CA GLU A 450 23.28 26.83 7.63
C GLU A 450 22.04 27.03 6.75
N ILE A 451 20.84 27.09 7.37
CA ILE A 451 19.58 27.38 6.67
C ILE A 451 19.62 28.79 6.08
N GLU A 452 20.03 29.79 6.86
CA GLU A 452 20.13 31.18 6.39
C GLU A 452 21.14 31.33 5.24
N GLN A 453 22.29 30.66 5.33
CA GLN A 453 23.26 30.62 4.23
C GLN A 453 22.68 29.97 2.96
N PHE A 454 21.90 28.90 3.13
CA PHE A 454 21.26 28.21 1.99
C PHE A 454 20.16 29.06 1.35
N GLU A 455 19.35 29.77 2.14
CA GLU A 455 18.34 30.69 1.64
C GLU A 455 18.95 31.91 0.94
N ALA A 456 20.12 32.38 1.41
CA ALA A 456 20.88 33.43 0.75
C ALA A 456 21.50 32.97 -0.58
N GLU A 457 21.97 31.71 -0.67
CA GLU A 457 22.50 31.11 -1.91
C GLU A 457 21.38 30.85 -2.93
N TYR A 458 20.19 30.43 -2.45
CA TYR A 458 19.04 30.09 -3.28
C TYR A 458 17.78 30.86 -2.86
N PRO A 459 17.71 32.18 -3.16
CA PRO A 459 16.54 32.97 -2.87
C PRO A 459 15.32 32.49 -3.67
N ILE A 460 14.13 32.58 -3.07
CA ILE A 460 12.88 32.15 -3.71
C ILE A 460 12.64 32.99 -4.96
N GLY A 461 12.50 32.33 -6.11
CA GLY A 461 12.32 32.99 -7.41
C GLY A 461 13.61 33.41 -8.11
N GLY A 462 14.79 33.04 -7.61
CA GLY A 462 16.07 33.32 -8.25
C GLY A 462 16.41 32.44 -9.46
N ASP A 463 17.63 32.57 -9.98
CA ASP A 463 18.12 31.93 -11.21
C ASP A 463 17.95 30.39 -11.25
N HIS A 464 18.03 29.73 -10.09
CA HIS A 464 17.87 28.28 -10.02
C HIS A 464 16.47 27.83 -10.44
N LEU A 465 15.42 28.61 -10.14
CA LEU A 465 14.05 28.32 -10.58
C LEU A 465 13.94 28.35 -12.10
N GLU A 466 14.64 29.26 -12.78
CA GLU A 466 14.63 29.36 -14.24
C GLU A 466 15.33 28.16 -14.88
N LYS A 467 16.52 27.81 -14.40
CA LYS A 467 17.24 26.58 -14.83
C LYS A 467 16.40 25.33 -14.61
N PHE A 468 15.69 25.25 -13.48
CA PHE A 468 14.79 24.14 -13.19
C PHE A 468 13.61 24.07 -14.17
N LYS A 469 13.00 25.22 -14.50
CA LYS A 469 11.94 25.33 -15.51
C LYS A 469 12.43 24.91 -16.90
N GLU A 470 13.61 25.36 -17.31
CA GLU A 470 14.22 24.97 -18.58
C GLU A 470 14.46 23.46 -18.65
N GLY A 471 14.96 22.86 -17.57
CA GLY A 471 15.16 21.42 -17.52
C GLY A 471 13.87 20.62 -17.55
N ARG A 472 12.78 21.13 -16.96
CA ARG A 472 11.46 20.52 -17.12
C ARG A 472 10.92 20.66 -18.54
N ARG A 473 11.10 21.83 -19.16
CA ARG A 473 10.68 22.08 -20.55
C ARG A 473 11.39 21.17 -21.54
N ALA A 474 12.68 20.87 -21.32
CA ALA A 474 13.44 19.94 -22.16
C ALA A 474 12.89 18.50 -22.11
N GLN A 475 12.38 18.06 -20.95
CA GLN A 475 11.79 16.73 -20.78
C GLN A 475 10.34 16.62 -21.26
N GLN A 476 9.56 17.70 -21.18
CA GLN A 476 8.15 17.70 -21.55
C GLN A 476 7.93 17.39 -23.05
N ALA A 477 6.81 16.74 -23.35
CA ALA A 477 6.36 16.51 -24.72
C ALA A 477 6.07 17.83 -25.45
N ARG A 478 6.28 17.84 -26.77
CA ARG A 478 5.97 18.99 -27.63
C ARG A 478 4.51 19.41 -27.46
N GLY A 479 4.26 20.69 -27.21
CA GLY A 479 2.92 21.25 -27.02
C GLY A 479 2.34 21.13 -25.60
N GLN A 480 3.12 20.67 -24.61
CA GLN A 480 2.72 20.77 -23.21
C GLN A 480 2.90 22.17 -22.62
N ARG A 481 2.02 22.52 -21.66
CA ARG A 481 2.11 23.77 -20.92
C ARG A 481 3.29 23.69 -19.94
N ILE A 482 4.05 24.78 -19.83
CA ILE A 482 5.24 24.83 -18.94
C ILE A 482 4.85 24.53 -17.49
N LYS A 483 3.72 25.07 -17.02
CA LYS A 483 3.16 24.83 -15.67
C LYS A 483 2.53 23.44 -15.48
N SER A 484 2.46 22.62 -16.52
CA SER A 484 1.89 21.28 -16.39
C SER A 484 2.86 20.37 -15.64
N PRO A 485 2.42 19.69 -14.56
CA PRO A 485 3.28 18.75 -13.85
C PRO A 485 3.57 17.48 -14.67
N TYR A 486 2.80 17.21 -15.72
CA TYR A 486 2.89 16.00 -16.54
C TYR A 486 3.94 16.11 -17.64
N THR A 487 4.74 15.05 -17.81
CA THR A 487 5.76 14.97 -18.86
C THR A 487 5.14 14.71 -20.25
N ILE A 488 4.02 14.00 -20.31
CA ILE A 488 3.42 13.49 -21.55
C ILE A 488 2.09 14.19 -21.85
N SER A 489 1.73 14.31 -23.14
CA SER A 489 0.50 15.00 -23.54
C SER A 489 -0.77 14.19 -23.27
N VAL A 490 -1.91 14.87 -23.11
CA VAL A 490 -3.21 14.23 -22.80
C VAL A 490 -3.58 13.08 -23.75
N PRO A 491 -3.45 13.20 -25.09
CA PRO A 491 -3.73 12.07 -25.99
C PRO A 491 -2.80 10.86 -25.75
N MET A 492 -1.54 11.12 -25.39
CA MET A 492 -0.59 10.06 -25.03
C MET A 492 -0.96 9.41 -23.70
N GLN A 493 -1.44 10.19 -22.73
CA GLN A 493 -1.94 9.68 -21.45
C GLN A 493 -3.13 8.74 -21.68
N ILE A 494 -4.14 9.17 -22.46
CA ILE A 494 -5.32 8.34 -22.78
C ILE A 494 -4.90 7.07 -23.50
N LYS A 495 -4.04 7.14 -24.52
CA LYS A 495 -3.53 5.96 -25.23
C LYS A 495 -2.82 4.98 -24.28
N LEU A 496 -2.02 5.49 -23.36
CA LEU A 496 -1.29 4.69 -22.38
C LEU A 496 -2.26 3.99 -21.39
N CYS A 497 -3.25 4.74 -20.87
CA CYS A 497 -4.29 4.21 -20.00
C CYS A 497 -5.18 3.17 -20.72
N VAL A 498 -5.57 3.40 -21.98
CA VAL A 498 -6.34 2.43 -22.79
C VAL A 498 -5.54 1.15 -23.00
N THR A 499 -4.25 1.26 -23.32
CA THR A 499 -3.37 0.09 -23.49
C THR A 499 -3.31 -0.73 -22.20
N ARG A 500 -3.17 -0.07 -21.05
CA ARG A 500 -3.21 -0.71 -19.74
C ARG A 500 -4.58 -1.33 -19.44
N GLY A 501 -5.68 -0.65 -19.77
CA GLY A 501 -7.04 -1.16 -19.57
C GLY A 501 -7.30 -2.46 -20.34
N PHE A 502 -6.84 -2.56 -21.59
CA PHE A 502 -6.92 -3.82 -22.35
C PHE A 502 -6.00 -4.91 -21.79
N GLN A 503 -4.83 -4.55 -21.27
CA GLN A 503 -3.97 -5.51 -20.56
C GLN A 503 -4.66 -6.07 -19.31
N ARG A 504 -5.36 -5.22 -18.54
CA ARG A 504 -6.18 -5.65 -17.39
C ARG A 504 -7.30 -6.59 -17.81
N LEU A 505 -8.03 -6.25 -18.89
CA LEU A 505 -9.09 -7.11 -19.43
C LEU A 505 -8.55 -8.47 -19.90
N ARG A 506 -7.36 -8.50 -20.51
CA ARG A 506 -6.70 -9.75 -20.92
C ARG A 506 -6.17 -10.56 -19.73
N GLY A 507 -5.73 -9.88 -18.67
CA GLY A 507 -5.27 -10.50 -17.43
C GLY A 507 -6.41 -11.17 -16.65
N ASP A 508 -7.64 -10.67 -16.78
CA ASP A 508 -8.84 -11.25 -16.18
C ASP A 508 -10.03 -11.22 -17.15
N MET A 509 -10.08 -12.20 -18.05
CA MET A 509 -11.22 -12.39 -18.96
C MET A 509 -12.44 -13.00 -18.25
N SER A 510 -12.30 -13.46 -17.00
CA SER A 510 -13.39 -14.16 -16.30
C SER A 510 -14.60 -13.27 -16.10
N LEU A 511 -14.38 -11.98 -15.81
CA LEU A 511 -15.44 -10.99 -15.65
C LEU A 511 -16.26 -10.80 -16.94
N LEU A 512 -15.58 -10.78 -18.09
CA LEU A 512 -16.24 -10.64 -19.39
C LEU A 512 -17.08 -11.88 -19.70
N PHE A 513 -16.51 -13.08 -19.58
CA PHE A 513 -17.25 -14.32 -19.87
C PHE A 513 -18.40 -14.55 -18.90
N THR A 514 -18.19 -14.32 -17.61
CA THR A 514 -19.23 -14.48 -16.58
C THR A 514 -20.36 -13.46 -16.77
N GLY A 515 -20.04 -12.23 -17.18
CA GLY A 515 -21.04 -11.21 -17.51
C GLY A 515 -21.91 -11.61 -18.71
N ILE A 516 -21.29 -12.00 -19.83
CA ILE A 516 -22.01 -12.41 -21.04
C ILE A 516 -22.85 -13.65 -20.77
N PHE A 517 -22.26 -14.68 -20.15
CA PHE A 517 -22.97 -15.93 -19.84
C PHE A 517 -24.11 -15.71 -18.84
N GLY A 518 -23.85 -14.96 -17.77
CA GLY A 518 -24.84 -14.65 -16.74
C GLY A 518 -26.04 -13.89 -17.30
N ASN A 519 -25.80 -12.83 -18.09
CA ASN A 519 -26.88 -12.09 -18.72
C ASN A 519 -27.65 -12.95 -19.74
N THR A 520 -26.96 -13.80 -20.51
CA THR A 520 -27.64 -14.73 -21.44
C THR A 520 -28.53 -15.72 -20.68
N LEU A 521 -28.07 -16.25 -19.54
CA LEU A 521 -28.87 -17.14 -18.70
C LEU A 521 -30.10 -16.41 -18.13
N THR A 522 -29.94 -15.17 -17.67
CA THR A 522 -31.07 -14.33 -17.22
C THR A 522 -32.07 -14.09 -18.37
N ALA A 523 -31.59 -13.83 -19.58
CA ALA A 523 -32.44 -13.69 -20.77
C ALA A 523 -33.23 -14.97 -21.05
N LEU A 524 -32.60 -16.15 -20.96
CA LEU A 524 -33.26 -17.44 -21.13
C LEU A 524 -34.38 -17.66 -20.11
N VAL A 525 -34.11 -17.37 -18.84
CA VAL A 525 -35.11 -17.51 -17.77
C VAL A 525 -36.33 -16.64 -18.06
N ILE A 526 -36.13 -15.38 -18.43
CA ILE A 526 -37.24 -14.45 -18.71
C ILE A 526 -37.97 -14.84 -19.98
N ALA A 527 -37.22 -15.16 -21.04
CA ALA A 527 -37.80 -15.58 -22.31
C ALA A 527 -38.61 -16.88 -22.18
N SER A 528 -38.29 -17.76 -21.23
CA SER A 528 -39.05 -18.97 -20.96
C SER A 528 -40.44 -18.69 -20.36
N VAL A 529 -40.55 -17.66 -19.51
CA VAL A 529 -41.83 -17.22 -18.93
C VAL A 529 -42.74 -16.60 -19.99
N PHE A 530 -42.14 -15.87 -20.94
CA PHE A 530 -42.84 -15.20 -22.04
C PHE A 530 -42.67 -15.93 -23.38
N PHE A 531 -42.59 -17.26 -23.36
CA PHE A 531 -42.26 -18.03 -24.54
C PHE A 531 -43.33 -17.90 -25.64
N ASN A 532 -42.89 -17.59 -26.86
CA ASN A 532 -43.70 -17.57 -28.08
C ASN A 532 -45.06 -16.84 -27.95
N LEU A 533 -45.04 -15.56 -27.59
CA LEU A 533 -46.24 -14.74 -27.48
C LEU A 533 -46.93 -14.59 -28.85
N GLN A 534 -48.24 -14.80 -28.87
CA GLN A 534 -49.08 -14.62 -30.06
C GLN A 534 -49.38 -13.13 -30.29
N ASP A 535 -49.70 -12.74 -31.51
CA ASP A 535 -50.11 -11.38 -31.86
C ASP A 535 -51.63 -11.21 -31.70
N ASN A 536 -52.12 -11.18 -30.45
CA ASN A 536 -53.55 -11.03 -30.15
C ASN A 536 -53.79 -10.14 -28.91
N THR A 537 -55.05 -9.80 -28.62
CA THR A 537 -55.37 -8.89 -27.51
C THR A 537 -55.06 -9.43 -26.11
N GLU A 538 -54.92 -10.74 -25.94
CA GLU A 538 -54.60 -11.38 -24.65
C GLU A 538 -53.14 -11.21 -24.24
N THR A 539 -52.22 -11.09 -25.20
CA THR A 539 -50.77 -11.01 -24.94
C THR A 539 -50.25 -9.58 -24.83
N LEU A 540 -51.07 -8.56 -25.04
CA LEU A 540 -50.67 -7.14 -25.02
C LEU A 540 -49.96 -6.74 -23.72
N PHE A 541 -50.55 -7.12 -22.58
CA PHE A 541 -49.95 -6.84 -21.27
C PHE A 541 -48.66 -7.64 -21.07
N SER A 542 -48.65 -8.92 -21.46
CA SER A 542 -47.46 -9.78 -21.36
C SER A 542 -46.29 -9.27 -22.21
N LYS A 543 -46.55 -8.79 -23.43
CA LYS A 543 -45.55 -8.13 -24.28
C LYS A 543 -45.03 -6.84 -23.66
N SER A 544 -45.91 -6.02 -23.08
CA SER A 544 -45.53 -4.79 -22.39
C SER A 544 -44.66 -5.06 -21.15
N ALA A 545 -45.03 -6.07 -20.36
CA ALA A 545 -44.25 -6.54 -19.21
C ALA A 545 -42.89 -7.09 -19.62
N LEU A 546 -42.83 -7.86 -20.72
CA LEU A 546 -41.58 -8.35 -21.28
C LEU A 546 -40.64 -7.20 -21.69
N LEU A 547 -41.16 -6.20 -22.41
CA LEU A 547 -40.37 -5.02 -22.81
C LEU A 547 -39.88 -4.25 -21.59
N PHE A 548 -40.71 -4.13 -20.55
CA PHE A 548 -40.31 -3.52 -19.28
C PHE A 548 -39.14 -4.27 -18.63
N PHE A 549 -39.24 -5.60 -18.48
CA PHE A 549 -38.14 -6.41 -17.94
C PHE A 549 -36.88 -6.36 -18.81
N ALA A 550 -37.04 -6.33 -20.13
CA ALA A 550 -35.92 -6.26 -21.07
C ALA A 550 -35.11 -4.96 -20.91
N VAL A 551 -35.77 -3.81 -20.72
CA VAL A 551 -35.06 -2.54 -20.46
C VAL A 551 -34.48 -2.53 -19.05
N LEU A 552 -35.26 -2.96 -18.04
CA LEU A 552 -34.89 -2.90 -16.63
C LEU A 552 -33.60 -3.65 -16.31
N ILE A 553 -33.46 -4.87 -16.82
CA ILE A 553 -32.29 -5.72 -16.53
C ILE A 553 -31.04 -5.22 -17.25
N ASN A 554 -31.20 -4.80 -18.50
CA ASN A 554 -30.13 -4.15 -19.25
C ASN A 554 -29.65 -2.88 -18.52
N ALA A 555 -30.58 -2.02 -18.10
CA ALA A 555 -30.32 -0.76 -17.39
C ALA A 555 -29.54 -0.97 -16.07
N PHE A 556 -30.07 -1.80 -15.17
CA PHE A 556 -29.56 -1.89 -13.80
C PHE A 556 -28.35 -2.82 -13.63
N SER A 557 -28.02 -3.64 -14.64
CA SER A 557 -26.76 -4.38 -14.66
C SER A 557 -25.53 -3.47 -14.52
N SER A 558 -25.64 -2.21 -14.97
CA SER A 558 -24.57 -1.21 -14.88
C SER A 558 -24.30 -0.70 -13.46
N ALA A 559 -25.17 -0.98 -12.47
CA ALA A 559 -24.95 -0.56 -11.09
C ALA A 559 -23.70 -1.22 -10.46
N LEU A 560 -23.31 -2.40 -10.94
CA LEU A 560 -22.09 -3.10 -10.50
C LEU A 560 -20.80 -2.35 -10.87
N GLU A 561 -20.84 -1.42 -11.83
CA GLU A 561 -19.68 -0.59 -12.20
C GLU A 561 -19.22 0.33 -11.06
N ILE A 562 -20.10 0.65 -10.10
CA ILE A 562 -19.72 1.41 -8.90
C ILE A 562 -18.65 0.65 -8.12
N LEU A 563 -18.79 -0.67 -7.98
CA LEU A 563 -17.83 -1.51 -7.26
C LEU A 563 -16.46 -1.50 -7.94
N THR A 564 -16.45 -1.60 -9.27
CA THR A 564 -15.19 -1.62 -10.05
C THR A 564 -14.51 -0.26 -10.05
N LEU A 565 -15.26 0.85 -10.03
CA LEU A 565 -14.72 2.21 -9.91
C LEU A 565 -13.98 2.40 -8.57
N PHE A 566 -14.62 2.02 -7.45
CA PHE A 566 -14.04 2.15 -6.12
C PHE A 566 -12.78 1.30 -5.92
N ALA A 567 -12.71 0.12 -6.55
CA ALA A 567 -11.53 -0.73 -6.51
C ALA A 567 -10.30 -0.12 -7.21
N GLN A 568 -10.50 0.74 -8.23
CA GLN A 568 -9.42 1.33 -9.02
C GLN A 568 -8.92 2.67 -8.45
N ARG A 569 -9.79 3.39 -7.75
CA ARG A 569 -9.56 4.78 -7.29
C ARG A 569 -8.26 4.98 -6.51
N PRO A 570 -7.87 4.13 -5.53
CA PRO A 570 -6.63 4.34 -4.78
C PRO A 570 -5.37 4.28 -5.67
N ILE A 571 -5.40 3.45 -6.72
CA ILE A 571 -4.30 3.32 -7.68
C ILE A 571 -4.22 4.55 -8.58
N VAL A 572 -5.37 5.07 -9.03
CA VAL A 572 -5.44 6.29 -9.83
C VAL A 572 -4.91 7.49 -9.06
N GLU A 573 -5.29 7.62 -7.79
CA GLU A 573 -4.80 8.70 -6.91
C GLU A 573 -3.30 8.61 -6.68
N LYS A 574 -2.76 7.41 -6.43
CA LYS A 574 -1.30 7.17 -6.34
C LYS A 574 -0.58 7.66 -7.61
N HIS A 575 -1.06 7.28 -8.79
CA HIS A 575 -0.40 7.65 -10.07
C HIS A 575 -0.56 9.14 -10.40
N THR A 576 -1.64 9.76 -9.91
CA THR A 576 -1.86 11.22 -10.02
C THR A 576 -0.83 11.97 -9.19
N LYS A 577 -0.56 11.51 -7.96
CA LYS A 577 0.50 12.05 -7.09
C LYS A 577 1.87 11.97 -7.75
N TYR A 578 2.20 10.85 -8.39
CA TYR A 578 3.45 10.68 -9.16
C TYR A 578 3.49 11.48 -10.48
N ALA A 579 2.42 12.21 -10.79
CA ALA A 579 2.24 12.96 -12.04
C ALA A 579 2.43 12.10 -13.29
N PHE A 580 1.92 10.85 -13.28
CA PHE A 580 1.94 9.97 -14.45
C PHE A 580 0.87 10.34 -15.48
N TYR A 581 -0.35 10.62 -15.04
CA TYR A 581 -1.48 11.02 -15.89
C TYR A 581 -2.58 11.73 -15.08
N HIS A 582 -3.50 12.41 -15.76
CA HIS A 582 -4.70 12.98 -15.14
C HIS A 582 -5.76 11.91 -14.84
N PRO A 583 -6.44 11.95 -13.67
CA PRO A 583 -7.53 11.02 -13.33
C PRO A 583 -8.55 10.81 -14.45
N PHE A 584 -8.98 11.86 -15.14
CA PHE A 584 -9.95 11.76 -16.23
C PHE A 584 -9.45 10.89 -17.41
N ALA A 585 -8.13 10.81 -17.65
CA ALA A 585 -7.57 9.99 -18.72
C ALA A 585 -7.78 8.50 -18.45
N GLU A 586 -7.72 8.07 -17.18
CA GLU A 586 -8.08 6.69 -16.81
C GLU A 586 -9.59 6.48 -16.86
N ALA A 587 -10.40 7.47 -16.49
CA ALA A 587 -11.87 7.38 -16.61
C ALA A 587 -12.27 7.11 -18.08
N ILE A 588 -11.70 7.85 -19.03
CA ILE A 588 -11.90 7.63 -20.47
C ILE A 588 -11.42 6.23 -20.88
N ALA A 589 -10.25 5.81 -20.43
CA ALA A 589 -9.72 4.49 -20.75
C ALA A 589 -10.62 3.36 -20.23
N SER A 590 -11.09 3.45 -18.98
CA SER A 590 -12.03 2.48 -18.41
C SER A 590 -13.33 2.45 -19.21
N MET A 591 -13.90 3.60 -19.58
CA MET A 591 -15.10 3.65 -20.42
C MET A 591 -14.93 2.89 -21.73
N ILE A 592 -13.80 3.06 -22.41
CA ILE A 592 -13.49 2.37 -23.67
C ILE A 592 -13.29 0.86 -23.45
N CYS A 593 -12.56 0.48 -22.40
CA CYS A 593 -12.23 -0.92 -22.12
C CYS A 593 -13.44 -1.75 -21.64
N ASP A 594 -14.50 -1.12 -21.13
CA ASP A 594 -15.74 -1.80 -20.73
C ASP A 594 -16.70 -2.04 -21.91
N MET A 595 -16.48 -1.39 -23.07
CA MET A 595 -17.34 -1.53 -24.26
C MET A 595 -17.46 -2.96 -24.79
N PRO A 596 -16.40 -3.79 -24.88
CA PRO A 596 -16.52 -5.16 -25.37
C PRO A 596 -17.50 -5.99 -24.52
N ASN A 597 -17.47 -5.84 -23.20
CA ASN A 597 -18.39 -6.54 -22.30
C ASN A 597 -19.83 -6.06 -22.48
N LYS A 598 -20.06 -4.74 -22.59
CA LYS A 598 -21.40 -4.17 -22.82
C LYS A 598 -21.98 -4.57 -24.16
N ILE A 599 -21.19 -4.48 -25.23
CA ILE A 599 -21.62 -4.86 -26.58
C ILE A 599 -21.95 -6.36 -26.60
N GLY A 600 -21.05 -7.20 -26.08
CA GLY A 600 -21.28 -8.65 -25.99
C GLY A 600 -22.55 -8.98 -25.22
N SER A 601 -22.62 -8.55 -23.95
CA SER A 601 -23.77 -8.83 -23.09
C SER A 601 -25.08 -8.30 -23.66
N SER A 602 -25.08 -7.11 -24.26
CA SER A 602 -26.27 -6.53 -24.90
C SER A 602 -26.72 -7.34 -26.11
N ILE A 603 -25.80 -7.74 -26.99
CA ILE A 603 -26.13 -8.53 -28.18
C ILE A 603 -26.70 -9.89 -27.78
N PHE A 604 -26.02 -10.64 -26.92
CA PHE A 604 -26.47 -11.97 -26.52
C PHE A 604 -27.80 -11.93 -25.75
N PHE A 605 -27.95 -11.02 -24.77
CA PHE A 605 -29.20 -10.86 -24.03
C PHE A 605 -30.37 -10.51 -24.95
N ASN A 606 -30.21 -9.49 -25.79
CA ASN A 606 -31.30 -8.98 -26.62
C ASN A 606 -31.68 -9.95 -27.74
N ILE A 607 -30.71 -10.65 -28.36
CA ILE A 607 -31.01 -11.67 -29.39
C ILE A 607 -31.82 -12.81 -28.78
N THR A 608 -31.36 -13.38 -27.67
CA THR A 608 -32.05 -14.50 -27.01
C THR A 608 -33.47 -14.12 -26.62
N LEU A 609 -33.64 -12.98 -25.95
CA LEU A 609 -34.96 -12.52 -25.50
C LEU A 609 -35.89 -12.23 -26.69
N TYR A 610 -35.43 -11.53 -27.73
CA TYR A 610 -36.25 -11.09 -28.84
C TYR A 610 -36.83 -12.26 -29.66
N PHE A 611 -36.01 -13.24 -30.01
CA PHE A 611 -36.43 -14.32 -30.90
C PHE A 611 -37.26 -15.40 -30.19
N MET A 612 -36.94 -15.73 -28.93
CA MET A 612 -37.67 -16.75 -28.15
C MET A 612 -39.08 -16.31 -27.77
N THR A 613 -39.28 -15.02 -27.50
CA THR A 613 -40.58 -14.48 -27.07
C THR A 613 -41.49 -14.11 -28.24
N ASN A 614 -41.00 -14.23 -29.47
CA ASN A 614 -41.72 -13.93 -30.70
C ASN A 614 -42.16 -12.46 -30.83
N LEU A 615 -41.26 -11.52 -30.49
CA LEU A 615 -41.44 -10.09 -30.81
C LEU A 615 -41.40 -9.85 -32.32
N ARG A 616 -41.85 -8.67 -32.77
CA ARG A 616 -42.06 -8.32 -34.18
C ARG A 616 -40.85 -8.65 -35.08
N ARG A 617 -40.91 -9.72 -35.88
CA ARG A 617 -39.76 -10.22 -36.69
C ARG A 617 -39.50 -9.44 -37.99
N THR A 618 -39.42 -8.12 -37.92
CA THR A 618 -38.98 -7.27 -39.03
C THR A 618 -37.58 -6.73 -38.77
N PRO A 619 -36.69 -6.62 -39.79
CA PRO A 619 -35.34 -6.10 -39.58
C PRO A 619 -35.35 -4.71 -38.93
N ARG A 620 -36.27 -3.84 -39.35
CA ARG A 620 -36.44 -2.49 -38.78
C ARG A 620 -36.74 -2.53 -37.27
N ALA A 621 -37.73 -3.32 -36.85
CA ALA A 621 -38.12 -3.38 -35.45
C ALA A 621 -37.00 -3.97 -34.57
N PHE A 622 -36.28 -4.97 -35.07
CA PHE A 622 -35.16 -5.59 -34.35
C PHE A 622 -33.99 -4.63 -34.12
N PHE A 623 -33.53 -3.91 -35.15
CA PHE A 623 -32.42 -2.98 -34.98
C PHE A 623 -32.78 -1.75 -34.14
N ILE A 624 -34.05 -1.29 -34.20
CA ILE A 624 -34.54 -0.24 -33.31
C ILE A 624 -34.55 -0.75 -31.86
N PHE A 625 -35.05 -1.96 -31.61
CA PHE A 625 -35.00 -2.58 -30.28
C PHE A 625 -33.57 -2.66 -29.74
N LEU A 626 -32.62 -3.17 -30.53
CA LEU A 626 -31.23 -3.27 -30.14
C LEU A 626 -30.60 -1.89 -29.87
N LEU A 627 -30.88 -0.90 -30.71
CA LEU A 627 -30.37 0.47 -30.57
C LEU A 627 -30.85 1.13 -29.27
N PHE A 628 -32.14 1.05 -28.95
CA PHE A 628 -32.70 1.64 -27.73
C PHE A 628 -32.26 0.89 -26.48
N SER A 629 -32.25 -0.45 -26.51
CA SER A 629 -31.72 -1.26 -25.41
C SER A 629 -30.26 -0.91 -25.12
N PHE A 630 -29.41 -0.82 -26.16
CA PHE A 630 -28.01 -0.45 -25.99
C PHE A 630 -27.82 1.01 -25.53
N SER A 631 -28.57 1.96 -26.11
CA SER A 631 -28.52 3.36 -25.70
C SER A 631 -28.94 3.55 -24.24
N CYS A 632 -29.93 2.77 -23.76
CA CYS A 632 -30.33 2.74 -22.36
C CYS A 632 -29.21 2.25 -21.45
N VAL A 633 -28.54 1.14 -21.81
CA VAL A 633 -27.36 0.63 -21.07
C VAL A 633 -26.27 1.70 -20.98
N MET A 634 -25.98 2.40 -22.09
CA MET A 634 -24.97 3.46 -22.10
C MET A 634 -25.35 4.65 -21.21
N ALA A 635 -26.60 5.12 -21.29
CA ALA A 635 -27.09 6.21 -20.44
C ALA A 635 -27.05 5.85 -18.95
N MET A 636 -27.54 4.65 -18.60
CA MET A 636 -27.56 4.17 -17.22
C MET A 636 -26.16 3.88 -16.66
N SER A 637 -25.24 3.42 -17.49
CA SER A 637 -23.83 3.30 -17.11
C SER A 637 -23.23 4.66 -16.75
N MET A 638 -23.44 5.70 -17.56
CA MET A 638 -22.93 7.04 -17.22
C MET A 638 -23.60 7.60 -15.96
N PHE A 639 -24.88 7.32 -15.75
CA PHE A 639 -25.62 7.71 -14.55
C PHE A 639 -25.00 7.08 -13.28
N PHE A 640 -24.80 5.77 -13.25
CA PHE A 640 -24.20 5.09 -12.08
C PHE A 640 -22.73 5.45 -11.86
N ARG A 641 -21.94 5.63 -12.93
CA ARG A 641 -20.56 6.11 -12.82
C ARG A 641 -20.49 7.52 -12.24
N SER A 642 -21.42 8.39 -12.59
CA SER A 642 -21.51 9.75 -12.03
C SER A 642 -21.73 9.69 -10.52
N ILE A 643 -22.70 8.89 -10.06
CA ILE A 643 -22.96 8.67 -8.63
C ILE A 643 -21.71 8.12 -7.93
N GLY A 644 -21.06 7.10 -8.52
CA GLY A 644 -19.84 6.51 -7.97
C GLY A 644 -18.68 7.49 -7.87
N SER A 645 -18.50 8.38 -8.86
CA SER A 645 -17.42 9.38 -8.84
C SER A 645 -17.68 10.54 -7.88
N VAL A 646 -18.94 10.91 -7.65
CA VAL A 646 -19.32 11.98 -6.71
C VAL A 646 -19.20 11.51 -5.26
N ALA A 647 -19.55 10.25 -4.99
CA ALA A 647 -19.40 9.66 -3.67
C ALA A 647 -17.92 9.55 -3.25
N ARG A 648 -17.62 9.76 -1.96
CA ARG A 648 -16.26 9.63 -1.43
C ARG A 648 -15.99 8.27 -0.80
N SER A 649 -17.03 7.49 -0.52
CA SER A 649 -16.97 6.13 0.02
C SER A 649 -17.98 5.19 -0.64
N LEU A 650 -17.72 3.88 -0.59
CA LEU A 650 -18.58 2.89 -1.22
C LEU A 650 -20.00 2.83 -0.59
N PRO A 651 -20.16 2.85 0.76
CA PRO A 651 -21.50 2.86 1.36
C PRO A 651 -22.32 4.12 1.02
N GLU A 652 -21.64 5.28 0.91
CA GLU A 652 -22.25 6.55 0.49
C GLU A 652 -22.75 6.50 -0.97
N ALA A 653 -22.16 5.67 -1.82
CA ALA A 653 -22.63 5.44 -3.19
C ALA A 653 -23.81 4.45 -3.24
N LEU A 654 -23.65 3.26 -2.64
CA LEU A 654 -24.60 2.15 -2.81
C LEU A 654 -25.96 2.38 -2.14
N GLY A 655 -25.97 3.00 -0.95
CA GLY A 655 -27.22 3.25 -0.20
C GLY A 655 -28.20 4.12 -0.99
N PRO A 656 -27.82 5.35 -1.39
CA PRO A 656 -28.64 6.20 -2.25
C PRO A 656 -28.95 5.57 -3.60
N THR A 657 -28.00 4.84 -4.20
CA THR A 657 -28.22 4.15 -5.49
C THR A 657 -29.40 3.18 -5.41
N ALA A 658 -29.54 2.39 -4.33
CA ALA A 658 -30.66 1.47 -4.18
C ALA A 658 -32.02 2.19 -4.13
N VAL A 659 -32.10 3.31 -3.41
CA VAL A 659 -33.33 4.13 -3.33
C VAL A 659 -33.66 4.77 -4.68
N ILE A 660 -32.63 5.28 -5.38
CA ILE A 660 -32.79 5.86 -6.73
C ILE A 660 -33.26 4.78 -7.71
N ILE A 661 -32.68 3.58 -7.69
CA ILE A 661 -33.12 2.46 -8.54
C ILE A 661 -34.61 2.17 -8.31
N LEU A 662 -35.06 2.10 -7.05
CA LEU A 662 -36.47 1.88 -6.75
C LEU A 662 -37.36 3.01 -7.30
N ALA A 663 -36.94 4.26 -7.17
CA ALA A 663 -37.66 5.41 -7.72
C ALA A 663 -37.73 5.36 -9.26
N LEU A 664 -36.62 5.04 -9.93
CA LEU A 664 -36.58 4.90 -11.39
C LEU A 664 -37.51 3.78 -11.85
N ILE A 665 -37.51 2.61 -11.19
CA ILE A 665 -38.40 1.47 -11.50
C ILE A 665 -39.87 1.89 -11.47
N ILE A 666 -40.31 2.56 -10.40
CA ILE A 666 -41.72 2.96 -10.20
C ILE A 666 -42.15 3.98 -11.26
N TYR A 667 -41.29 4.93 -11.62
CA TYR A 667 -41.59 6.03 -12.54
C TYR A 667 -41.17 5.79 -13.99
N THR A 668 -40.84 4.56 -14.37
CA THR A 668 -40.55 4.17 -15.77
C THR A 668 -41.74 4.34 -16.73
N GLY A 669 -42.98 4.25 -16.25
CA GLY A 669 -44.20 4.29 -17.07
C GLY A 669 -44.91 2.95 -17.26
N PHE A 670 -44.37 1.84 -16.74
CA PHE A 670 -45.06 0.54 -16.74
C PHE A 670 -45.90 0.31 -15.47
N THR A 671 -45.31 0.50 -14.28
CA THR A 671 -46.02 0.31 -12.99
C THR A 671 -47.09 1.37 -12.77
N ILE A 672 -46.78 2.62 -13.12
CA ILE A 672 -47.72 3.75 -13.13
C ILE A 672 -47.64 4.35 -14.53
N PRO A 673 -48.70 4.27 -15.36
CA PRO A 673 -48.73 4.93 -16.66
C PRO A 673 -48.54 6.44 -16.54
N ILE A 674 -47.92 7.08 -17.53
CA ILE A 674 -47.59 8.52 -17.49
C ILE A 674 -48.85 9.39 -17.28
N ILE A 675 -50.00 8.95 -17.80
CA ILE A 675 -51.29 9.64 -17.66
C ILE A 675 -51.82 9.67 -16.22
N ASP A 676 -51.45 8.66 -15.42
CA ASP A 676 -51.91 8.49 -14.04
C ASP A 676 -50.90 9.00 -13.00
N MET A 677 -49.71 9.42 -13.45
CA MET A 677 -48.67 9.96 -12.57
C MET A 677 -49.09 11.31 -11.98
N HIS A 678 -49.02 11.43 -10.66
CA HIS A 678 -49.27 12.70 -9.99
C HIS A 678 -48.23 13.77 -10.41
N PRO A 679 -48.65 15.01 -10.76
CA PRO A 679 -47.75 16.04 -11.29
C PRO A 679 -46.51 16.33 -10.43
N TRP A 680 -46.61 16.25 -9.10
CA TRP A 680 -45.50 16.52 -8.17
C TRP A 680 -44.34 15.52 -8.26
N PHE A 681 -44.59 14.27 -8.67
CA PHE A 681 -43.53 13.26 -8.80
C PHE A 681 -43.13 12.98 -10.25
N ARG A 682 -43.84 13.59 -11.22
CA ARG A 682 -43.58 13.41 -12.65
C ARG A 682 -42.17 13.82 -13.09
N TRP A 683 -41.49 14.68 -12.36
CA TRP A 683 -40.11 15.06 -12.69
C TRP A 683 -39.13 13.89 -12.63
N ILE A 684 -39.40 12.86 -11.83
CA ILE A 684 -38.57 11.65 -11.75
C ILE A 684 -38.56 10.93 -13.10
N ASN A 685 -39.72 10.86 -13.76
CA ASN A 685 -39.84 10.29 -15.10
C ASN A 685 -39.03 11.09 -16.15
N TYR A 686 -38.95 12.43 -16.02
CA TYR A 686 -38.20 13.23 -16.99
C TYR A 686 -36.68 13.03 -16.93
N ILE A 687 -36.14 12.69 -15.77
CA ILE A 687 -34.71 12.43 -15.59
C ILE A 687 -34.36 10.95 -15.76
N ASP A 688 -35.36 10.07 -15.88
CA ASP A 688 -35.19 8.62 -15.97
C ASP A 688 -34.88 8.17 -17.40
N PRO A 689 -33.66 7.71 -17.72
CA PRO A 689 -33.36 7.17 -19.05
C PRO A 689 -34.19 5.92 -19.39
N VAL A 690 -34.57 5.13 -18.37
CA VAL A 690 -35.30 3.88 -18.56
C VAL A 690 -36.70 4.15 -19.11
N ALA A 691 -37.36 5.22 -18.66
CA ALA A 691 -38.68 5.64 -19.14
C ALA A 691 -38.69 5.93 -20.66
N TYR A 692 -37.70 6.67 -21.15
CA TYR A 692 -37.61 7.02 -22.59
C TYR A 692 -37.31 5.81 -23.46
N ALA A 693 -36.48 4.89 -22.97
CA ALA A 693 -36.21 3.63 -23.64
C ALA A 693 -37.46 2.73 -23.66
N PHE A 694 -38.18 2.63 -22.54
CA PHE A 694 -39.42 1.86 -22.45
C PHE A 694 -40.50 2.39 -23.40
N GLU A 695 -40.74 3.71 -23.41
CA GLU A 695 -41.67 4.35 -24.37
C GLU A 695 -41.28 4.02 -25.82
N ALA A 696 -39.99 4.12 -26.16
CA ALA A 696 -39.51 3.84 -27.50
C ALA A 696 -39.69 2.36 -27.91
N LEU A 697 -39.45 1.41 -27.00
CA LEU A 697 -39.67 -0.01 -27.28
C LEU A 697 -41.15 -0.35 -27.43
N MET A 698 -42.02 0.25 -26.62
CA MET A 698 -43.48 0.11 -26.73
C MET A 698 -43.99 0.64 -28.07
N VAL A 699 -43.53 1.83 -28.49
CA VAL A 699 -43.85 2.39 -29.81
C VAL A 699 -43.31 1.50 -30.93
N ASN A 700 -42.10 0.95 -30.81
CA ASN A 700 -41.51 0.07 -31.82
C ASN A 700 -42.27 -1.24 -32.01
N GLU A 701 -42.74 -1.86 -30.93
CA GLU A 701 -43.49 -3.13 -31.00
C GLU A 701 -44.90 -2.91 -31.53
N PHE A 702 -45.67 -1.96 -30.98
CA PHE A 702 -47.12 -1.85 -31.24
C PHE A 702 -47.51 -0.88 -32.36
N SER A 703 -46.66 0.07 -32.74
CA SER A 703 -47.04 1.09 -33.74
C SER A 703 -47.23 0.51 -35.14
N GLY A 704 -48.34 0.89 -35.78
CA GLY A 704 -48.74 0.38 -37.09
C GLY A 704 -49.13 -1.10 -37.14
N LEU A 705 -49.39 -1.76 -36.00
CA LEU A 705 -49.93 -3.11 -35.95
C LEU A 705 -51.46 -3.10 -35.81
N LYS A 706 -52.11 -3.97 -36.56
CA LYS A 706 -53.54 -4.30 -36.39
C LYS A 706 -53.64 -5.62 -35.64
N ILE A 707 -54.13 -5.58 -34.41
CA ILE A 707 -54.08 -6.70 -33.46
C ILE A 707 -55.46 -7.36 -33.38
N PRO A 708 -55.61 -8.65 -33.75
CA PRO A 708 -56.90 -9.34 -33.74
C PRO A 708 -57.45 -9.48 -32.31
N CYS A 709 -58.74 -9.18 -32.17
CA CYS A 709 -59.44 -9.29 -30.90
C CYS A 709 -59.83 -10.76 -30.59
N THR A 710 -59.55 -11.21 -29.36
CA THR A 710 -59.92 -12.55 -28.88
C THR A 710 -61.24 -12.58 -28.11
N GLN A 711 -61.55 -11.50 -27.38
CA GLN A 711 -62.70 -11.44 -26.49
C GLN A 711 -63.58 -10.23 -26.81
N PHE A 712 -64.83 -10.51 -27.17
CA PHE A 712 -65.86 -9.51 -27.47
C PHE A 712 -66.87 -9.37 -26.33
N VAL A 713 -67.49 -8.20 -26.22
CA VAL A 713 -68.64 -7.91 -25.34
C VAL A 713 -69.80 -7.46 -26.22
N PRO A 714 -71.05 -7.94 -26.00
CA PRO A 714 -71.49 -8.87 -24.94
C PRO A 714 -71.04 -10.34 -25.13
N ARG A 715 -70.94 -11.11 -24.02
CA ARG A 715 -70.47 -12.52 -23.98
C ARG A 715 -71.65 -13.48 -23.74
N GLY A 716 -71.70 -14.60 -24.48
CA GLY A 716 -72.65 -15.70 -24.24
C GLY A 716 -72.98 -16.50 -25.52
N ARG A 717 -73.52 -17.72 -25.36
CA ARG A 717 -73.86 -18.59 -26.51
C ARG A 717 -74.83 -17.91 -27.48
N ASP A 718 -75.81 -17.18 -26.96
CA ASP A 718 -76.83 -16.48 -27.76
C ASP A 718 -76.27 -15.24 -28.48
N TYR A 719 -75.17 -14.66 -27.99
CA TYR A 719 -74.54 -13.47 -28.55
C TYR A 719 -73.50 -13.77 -29.65
N ASN A 720 -73.12 -15.04 -29.85
CA ASN A 720 -72.16 -15.43 -30.88
C ASN A 720 -72.70 -15.18 -32.30
N LEU A 721 -74.02 -15.24 -32.50
CA LEU A 721 -74.71 -15.04 -33.79
C LEU A 721 -74.89 -13.57 -34.19
N LEU A 722 -74.59 -12.61 -33.29
CA LEU A 722 -74.70 -11.19 -33.60
C LEU A 722 -73.64 -10.72 -34.61
N THR A 723 -74.03 -9.80 -35.50
CA THR A 723 -73.13 -9.13 -36.45
C THR A 723 -72.06 -8.30 -35.72
N LEU A 724 -70.88 -8.16 -36.34
CA LEU A 724 -69.73 -7.44 -35.77
C LEU A 724 -70.07 -6.02 -35.32
N ALA A 725 -70.97 -5.32 -36.01
CA ALA A 725 -71.45 -3.98 -35.66
C ALA A 725 -72.06 -3.87 -34.23
N ASN A 726 -72.54 -4.97 -33.66
CA ASN A 726 -73.13 -5.03 -32.32
C ASN A 726 -72.17 -5.62 -31.26
N LYS A 727 -70.89 -5.77 -31.61
CA LYS A 727 -69.83 -6.30 -30.73
C LYS A 727 -68.71 -5.28 -30.64
N VAL A 728 -68.09 -5.22 -29.46
CA VAL A 728 -66.86 -4.45 -29.24
C VAL A 728 -65.82 -5.32 -28.56
N CYS A 729 -64.56 -5.13 -28.91
CA CYS A 729 -63.47 -5.78 -28.20
C CYS A 729 -63.42 -5.29 -26.74
N VAL A 730 -63.13 -6.19 -25.80
CA VAL A 730 -63.07 -5.86 -24.35
C VAL A 730 -61.92 -4.89 -24.03
N THR A 731 -60.88 -4.88 -24.86
CA THR A 731 -59.65 -4.12 -24.63
C THR A 731 -59.86 -2.61 -24.81
N THR A 732 -59.21 -1.81 -23.98
CA THR A 732 -59.25 -0.33 -24.01
C THR A 732 -58.74 0.22 -25.34
N GLY A 733 -59.47 1.18 -25.92
CA GLY A 733 -59.12 1.79 -27.22
C GLY A 733 -59.65 1.04 -28.46
N ALA A 734 -60.49 0.02 -28.28
CA ALA A 734 -61.16 -0.66 -29.38
C ALA A 734 -62.35 0.15 -29.94
N GLU A 735 -62.50 0.15 -31.27
CA GLU A 735 -63.65 0.74 -31.96
C GLU A 735 -64.82 -0.25 -32.05
N ALA A 736 -66.04 0.25 -31.88
CA ALA A 736 -67.25 -0.57 -32.02
C ALA A 736 -67.38 -1.07 -33.46
N GLY A 737 -67.69 -2.35 -33.65
CA GLY A 737 -67.81 -2.94 -34.99
C GLY A 737 -66.53 -3.49 -35.61
N SER A 738 -65.36 -3.28 -34.99
CA SER A 738 -64.07 -3.79 -35.47
C SER A 738 -63.68 -5.11 -34.77
N ASP A 739 -63.15 -6.06 -35.54
CA ASP A 739 -62.50 -7.28 -35.05
C ASP A 739 -61.00 -7.09 -34.79
N VAL A 740 -60.46 -5.90 -35.12
CA VAL A 740 -59.05 -5.55 -34.98
C VAL A 740 -58.86 -4.28 -34.14
N LEU A 741 -57.85 -4.29 -33.29
CA LEU A 741 -57.42 -3.16 -32.47
C LEU A 741 -56.22 -2.47 -33.12
N ASP A 742 -56.29 -1.14 -33.27
CA ASP A 742 -55.14 -0.33 -33.71
C ASP A 742 -54.17 -0.10 -32.55
N GLY A 743 -52.93 -0.58 -32.70
CA GLY A 743 -51.88 -0.43 -31.70
C GLY A 743 -51.54 1.04 -31.38
N ASP A 744 -51.65 1.97 -32.32
CA ASP A 744 -51.36 3.39 -32.08
C ASP A 744 -52.45 4.07 -31.23
N VAL A 745 -53.70 3.62 -31.34
CA VAL A 745 -54.81 4.07 -30.47
C VAL A 745 -54.63 3.49 -29.08
N TRP A 746 -54.30 2.19 -28.98
CA TRP A 746 -54.07 1.52 -27.71
C TRP A 746 -52.93 2.16 -26.90
N LEU A 747 -51.79 2.47 -27.53
CA LEU A 747 -50.66 3.15 -26.90
C LEU A 747 -51.01 4.56 -26.39
N ARG A 748 -51.79 5.31 -27.17
CA ARG A 748 -52.17 6.68 -26.84
C ARG A 748 -53.14 6.75 -25.67
N VAL A 749 -54.13 5.86 -25.65
CA VAL A 749 -55.17 5.85 -24.61
C VAL A 749 -54.63 5.34 -23.28
N ASN A 750 -53.81 4.28 -23.28
CA ASN A 750 -53.33 3.67 -22.03
C ASN A 750 -52.05 4.31 -21.48
N TYR A 751 -51.16 4.81 -22.34
CA TYR A 751 -49.84 5.32 -21.91
C TYR A 751 -49.55 6.76 -22.35
N GLY A 752 -50.33 7.33 -23.27
CA GLY A 752 -50.07 8.66 -23.84
C GLY A 752 -48.93 8.70 -24.87
N TYR A 753 -48.45 7.53 -25.34
CA TYR A 753 -47.32 7.44 -26.26
C TYR A 753 -47.73 7.76 -27.70
N LYS A 754 -46.80 8.36 -28.47
CA LYS A 754 -47.00 8.74 -29.88
C LYS A 754 -45.81 8.30 -30.73
N HIS A 755 -46.07 7.93 -31.99
CA HIS A 755 -45.00 7.52 -32.91
C HIS A 755 -43.87 8.57 -33.06
N ASN A 756 -44.23 9.86 -33.06
CA ASN A 756 -43.28 10.96 -33.18
C ASN A 756 -42.28 11.05 -32.01
N HIS A 757 -42.55 10.39 -30.88
CA HIS A 757 -41.67 10.40 -29.72
C HIS A 757 -40.43 9.51 -29.89
N LEU A 758 -40.44 8.57 -30.84
CA LEU A 758 -39.38 7.58 -31.02
C LEU A 758 -37.98 8.22 -31.10
N TRP A 759 -37.73 9.07 -32.11
CA TRP A 759 -36.40 9.68 -32.31
C TRP A 759 -36.08 10.82 -31.33
N ARG A 760 -37.11 11.51 -30.81
CA ARG A 760 -36.96 12.47 -29.70
C ARG A 760 -36.33 11.77 -28.49
N ASN A 761 -36.86 10.60 -28.12
CA ASN A 761 -36.39 9.84 -26.97
C ASN A 761 -34.94 9.38 -27.15
N LEU A 762 -34.52 9.02 -28.37
CA LEU A 762 -33.11 8.72 -28.64
C LEU A 762 -32.20 9.92 -28.39
N GLY A 763 -32.60 11.11 -28.85
CA GLY A 763 -31.86 12.35 -28.60
C GLY A 763 -31.74 12.67 -27.10
N ILE A 764 -32.83 12.49 -26.35
CA ILE A 764 -32.85 12.71 -24.90
C ILE A 764 -31.92 11.70 -24.18
N LEU A 765 -31.97 10.42 -24.56
CA LEU A 765 -31.09 9.38 -23.99
C LEU A 765 -29.61 9.72 -24.15
N TRP A 766 -29.20 10.13 -25.35
CA TRP A 766 -27.82 10.52 -25.61
C TRP A 766 -27.44 11.83 -24.91
N ALA A 767 -28.36 12.79 -24.81
CA ALA A 767 -28.12 14.02 -24.05
C ALA A 767 -27.87 13.71 -22.55
N LEU A 768 -28.69 12.86 -21.93
CA LEU A 768 -28.50 12.40 -20.55
C LEU A 768 -27.18 11.64 -20.38
N ALA A 769 -26.82 10.78 -21.35
CA ALA A 769 -25.55 10.06 -21.34
C ALA A 769 -24.34 11.01 -21.41
N VAL A 770 -24.38 12.04 -22.27
CA VAL A 770 -23.31 13.04 -22.40
C VAL A 770 -23.19 13.90 -21.15
N ILE A 771 -24.32 14.32 -20.57
CA ILE A 771 -24.33 15.08 -19.30
C ILE A 771 -23.73 14.22 -18.18
N GLY A 772 -24.14 12.97 -18.03
CA GLY A 772 -23.55 12.04 -17.08
C GLY A 772 -22.06 11.83 -17.31
N CYS A 773 -21.63 11.70 -18.58
CA CYS A 773 -20.21 11.59 -18.91
C CYS A 773 -19.41 12.83 -18.47
N ALA A 774 -19.93 14.03 -18.73
CA ALA A 774 -19.29 15.27 -18.31
C ALA A 774 -19.19 15.38 -16.78
N VAL A 775 -20.27 15.05 -16.05
CA VAL A 775 -20.27 15.01 -14.58
C VAL A 775 -19.24 14.01 -14.07
N HIS A 776 -19.19 12.81 -14.65
CA HIS A 776 -18.23 11.77 -14.27
C HIS A 776 -16.77 12.22 -14.49
N LEU A 777 -16.45 12.83 -15.63
CA LEU A 777 -15.10 13.31 -15.93
C LEU A 777 -14.67 14.48 -15.04
N LEU A 778 -15.58 15.41 -14.74
CA LEU A 778 -15.29 16.52 -13.83
C LEU A 778 -15.17 16.05 -12.37
N ALA A 779 -16.06 15.17 -11.94
CA ALA A 779 -16.05 14.59 -10.59
C ALA A 779 -14.77 13.79 -10.36
N THR A 780 -14.29 13.02 -11.33
CA THR A 780 -13.05 12.23 -11.20
C THR A 780 -11.79 13.09 -11.10
N GLU A 781 -11.76 14.29 -11.69
CA GLU A 781 -10.61 15.20 -11.59
C GLU A 781 -10.58 15.94 -10.23
N TRP A 782 -11.74 16.33 -9.69
CA TRP A 782 -11.81 17.19 -8.50
C TRP A 782 -12.13 16.46 -7.19
N ILE A 783 -12.84 15.33 -7.24
CA ILE A 783 -13.27 14.63 -6.03
C ILE A 783 -12.31 13.48 -5.76
N SER A 784 -11.45 13.66 -4.76
CA SER A 784 -10.64 12.58 -4.21
C SER A 784 -11.45 11.70 -3.26
N ALA A 785 -11.03 10.44 -3.09
CA ALA A 785 -11.58 9.51 -2.12
C ALA A 785 -11.56 10.11 -0.71
N LYS A 786 -12.45 9.63 0.16
CA LYS A 786 -12.41 9.98 1.58
C LYS A 786 -11.06 9.49 2.14
N LYS A 787 -10.18 10.42 2.47
CA LYS A 787 -8.86 10.09 3.01
C LYS A 787 -8.99 9.73 4.49
N SER A 788 -8.20 8.77 4.92
CA SER A 788 -8.12 8.34 6.31
C SER A 788 -7.74 9.54 7.19
N LYS A 789 -8.45 9.72 8.31
CA LYS A 789 -8.20 10.81 9.28
C LYS A 789 -6.98 10.52 10.19
N GLY A 790 -6.09 9.62 9.78
CA GLY A 790 -5.09 9.00 10.66
C GLY A 790 -5.71 7.93 11.55
N GLU A 791 -4.88 7.24 12.33
CA GLU A 791 -5.28 6.15 13.24
C GLU A 791 -6.17 6.65 14.38
N VAL A 792 -7.43 6.94 14.07
CA VAL A 792 -8.46 7.32 15.03
C VAL A 792 -9.34 6.10 15.30
N LEU A 793 -9.51 5.77 16.58
CA LEU A 793 -10.42 4.73 17.01
C LEU A 793 -11.86 5.16 16.72
N LEU A 794 -12.60 4.28 16.03
CA LEU A 794 -14.00 4.46 15.73
C LEU A 794 -14.83 3.66 16.73
N PHE A 795 -15.84 4.28 17.35
CA PHE A 795 -16.75 3.59 18.26
C PHE A 795 -18.20 3.64 17.74
N PRO A 796 -19.02 2.60 17.98
CA PRO A 796 -20.46 2.73 17.86
C PRO A 796 -20.99 3.81 18.81
N ARG A 797 -22.02 4.55 18.39
CA ARG A 797 -22.59 5.64 19.19
C ARG A 797 -23.12 5.10 20.53
N GLY A 798 -22.73 5.75 21.64
CA GLY A 798 -23.13 5.35 23.00
C GLY A 798 -22.27 4.25 23.63
N LYS A 799 -21.23 3.78 22.94
CA LYS A 799 -20.27 2.77 23.42
C LYS A 799 -18.84 3.29 23.57
N VAL A 800 -18.68 4.60 23.71
CA VAL A 800 -17.40 5.19 24.07
C VAL A 800 -17.14 4.87 25.55
N PRO A 801 -16.00 4.28 25.93
CA PRO A 801 -15.71 3.97 27.32
C PRO A 801 -15.69 5.23 28.20
N GLU A 802 -16.21 5.17 29.43
CA GLU A 802 -16.18 6.30 30.39
C GLU A 802 -14.74 6.76 30.72
N LEU A 803 -13.75 5.86 30.61
CA LEU A 803 -12.33 6.21 30.75
C LEU A 803 -11.84 7.18 29.66
N ALA A 804 -12.47 7.17 28.48
CA ALA A 804 -12.17 8.11 27.40
C ALA A 804 -12.89 9.44 27.61
N SER A 805 -14.07 9.46 28.25
CA SER A 805 -14.82 10.70 28.51
C SER A 805 -14.33 11.47 29.73
N ARG A 806 -13.77 10.81 30.76
CA ARG A 806 -13.12 11.52 31.90
C ARG A 806 -11.83 12.25 31.50
N ALA A 807 -11.26 11.93 30.34
CA ALA A 807 -10.15 12.70 29.76
C ALA A 807 -10.61 14.00 29.07
N ASP A 808 -11.92 14.15 28.78
CA ASP A 808 -12.46 15.30 28.03
C ASP A 808 -12.96 16.46 28.94
N ASP A 809 -13.22 16.22 30.23
CA ASP A 809 -13.98 17.18 31.07
C ASP A 809 -13.12 18.13 31.97
N GLU A 810 -11.79 18.00 32.01
CA GLU A 810 -10.89 18.93 32.73
C GLU A 810 -9.82 19.61 31.83
N GLU A 811 -10.03 19.68 30.51
CA GLU A 811 -9.07 20.28 29.57
C GLU A 811 -9.21 21.80 29.43
N GLY A 812 -9.08 22.49 30.56
CA GLY A 812 -8.93 23.95 30.65
C GLY A 812 -7.50 24.42 30.93
N SER A 813 -6.52 23.54 31.04
CA SER A 813 -5.08 23.87 31.10
C SER A 813 -4.26 22.60 31.25
N GLN A 814 -3.22 22.46 30.42
CA GLN A 814 -2.26 21.35 30.33
C GLN A 814 -2.62 20.24 29.33
N ASP A 815 -1.80 20.21 28.28
CA ASP A 815 -1.84 19.43 27.06
C ASP A 815 -1.34 18.00 27.34
N ASN A 816 -2.18 17.12 27.91
CA ASN A 816 -1.81 15.74 28.24
C ASN A 816 -2.61 14.71 27.43
N ARG A 817 -2.07 14.34 26.26
CA ARG A 817 -2.35 13.03 25.66
C ARG A 817 -1.79 11.95 26.59
N ILE A 818 -2.67 11.17 27.21
CA ILE A 818 -2.41 9.93 27.97
C ILE A 818 -1.11 9.99 28.78
N ASP A 819 -1.19 10.59 29.97
CA ASP A 819 -0.11 10.54 30.95
C ASP A 819 0.33 9.09 31.20
N THR A 820 1.62 8.83 30.97
CA THR A 820 2.32 7.60 31.34
C THR A 820 2.36 7.39 32.87
N ASN A 821 1.89 8.35 33.67
CA ASN A 821 1.76 8.20 35.11
C ASN A 821 0.60 7.28 35.52
N THR A 822 -0.47 7.16 34.72
CA THR A 822 -1.54 6.17 34.96
C THR A 822 -1.04 4.74 34.72
N LEU A 823 -0.06 4.58 33.80
CA LEU A 823 0.69 3.33 33.59
C LEU A 823 1.75 3.10 34.67
N LYS A 824 2.37 4.15 35.27
CA LYS A 824 3.24 3.97 36.44
C LYS A 824 2.47 3.46 37.65
N ALA A 825 1.23 3.89 37.86
CA ALA A 825 0.41 3.36 38.95
C ALA A 825 0.08 1.87 38.79
N THR A 826 0.06 1.34 37.55
CA THR A 826 -0.15 -0.09 37.27
C THR A 826 1.15 -0.89 37.15
N ALA A 827 2.24 -0.29 36.66
CA ALA A 827 3.52 -0.97 36.46
C ALA A 827 4.33 -1.12 37.76
N THR A 828 4.21 -0.18 38.70
CA THR A 828 4.96 -0.22 39.96
C THR A 828 4.32 -1.11 41.04
N HIS A 829 3.16 -1.72 40.76
CA HIS A 829 2.46 -2.66 41.65
C HIS A 829 2.26 -4.08 41.08
N ALA A 830 2.92 -4.44 39.98
CA ALA A 830 2.85 -5.80 39.43
C ALA A 830 4.05 -6.67 39.88
N THR A 831 4.16 -6.92 41.19
CA THR A 831 4.72 -8.20 41.63
C THR A 831 3.86 -9.31 41.05
N ALA A 832 4.41 -10.10 40.12
CA ALA A 832 3.94 -11.42 39.69
C ALA A 832 2.42 -11.65 39.83
N GLY A 833 1.60 -10.88 39.13
CA GLY A 833 0.18 -11.19 39.00
C GLY A 833 0.02 -12.37 38.06
N GLU A 834 -0.25 -13.56 38.60
CA GLU A 834 -0.65 -14.74 37.82
C GLU A 834 -1.75 -14.34 36.82
N ALA A 835 -1.60 -14.77 35.56
CA ALA A 835 -2.70 -14.65 34.61
C ALA A 835 -3.93 -15.40 35.15
N PRO A 836 -5.15 -14.94 34.85
CA PRO A 836 -6.36 -15.59 35.36
C PRO A 836 -6.37 -17.10 35.02
N PRO A 837 -6.89 -17.95 35.94
CA PRO A 837 -6.87 -19.41 35.84
C PRO A 837 -7.71 -20.01 34.69
N SER A 838 -8.18 -19.17 33.76
CA SER A 838 -9.14 -19.49 32.70
C SER A 838 -8.49 -19.88 31.36
N ILE A 839 -7.17 -19.72 31.18
CA ILE A 839 -6.45 -20.20 29.98
C ILE A 839 -6.12 -21.69 30.15
N HIS A 840 -6.64 -22.53 29.25
CA HIS A 840 -6.43 -23.98 29.30
C HIS A 840 -4.94 -24.32 29.13
N ARG A 841 -4.34 -24.97 30.14
CA ARG A 841 -2.92 -25.38 30.10
C ARG A 841 -2.72 -26.45 29.03
N GLN A 842 -1.78 -26.23 28.13
CA GLN A 842 -1.41 -27.25 27.14
C GLN A 842 -0.36 -28.17 27.80
N THR A 843 -0.58 -29.48 27.70
CA THR A 843 0.35 -30.49 28.26
C THR A 843 1.02 -31.32 27.17
N ALA A 844 0.58 -31.18 25.92
CA ALA A 844 1.04 -32.00 24.82
C ALA A 844 2.31 -31.45 24.16
N ILE A 845 3.28 -32.33 23.95
CA ILE A 845 4.50 -32.05 23.17
C ILE A 845 4.22 -32.40 21.71
N PHE A 846 4.42 -31.43 20.82
CA PHE A 846 4.32 -31.62 19.39
C PHE A 846 5.72 -31.81 18.81
N HIS A 847 5.97 -32.93 18.13
CA HIS A 847 7.26 -33.22 17.50
C HIS A 847 7.09 -33.73 16.09
N TRP A 848 8.08 -33.50 15.26
CA TRP A 848 8.11 -33.94 13.87
C TRP A 848 9.49 -34.48 13.51
N GLN A 849 9.50 -35.49 12.64
CA GLN A 849 10.69 -36.23 12.26
C GLN A 849 10.70 -36.48 10.74
N GLY A 850 11.82 -36.17 10.10
CA GLY A 850 12.08 -36.39 8.68
C GLY A 850 11.05 -35.74 7.75
N VAL A 851 10.61 -34.52 8.08
CA VAL A 851 9.58 -33.83 7.29
C VAL A 851 10.15 -33.39 5.95
N ASN A 852 9.59 -33.92 4.86
CA ASN A 852 9.89 -33.49 3.51
C ASN A 852 8.63 -32.99 2.82
N TYR A 853 8.79 -32.01 1.92
CA TYR A 853 7.68 -31.47 1.15
C TYR A 853 8.09 -31.20 -0.30
N ASP A 854 7.45 -31.95 -1.21
CA ASP A 854 7.73 -31.93 -2.64
C ASP A 854 6.53 -31.37 -3.43
N ILE A 855 6.77 -30.37 -4.28
CA ILE A 855 5.75 -29.76 -5.16
C ILE A 855 6.12 -29.91 -6.64
N LYS A 856 5.12 -29.89 -7.53
CA LYS A 856 5.35 -29.90 -8.98
C LYS A 856 5.21 -28.48 -9.54
N ILE A 857 6.30 -27.84 -9.94
CA ILE A 857 6.29 -26.53 -10.63
C ILE A 857 6.59 -26.77 -12.11
N LYS A 858 5.72 -26.31 -13.02
CA LYS A 858 5.91 -26.48 -14.48
C LYS A 858 6.26 -27.94 -14.88
N LYS A 859 5.62 -28.92 -14.24
CA LYS A 859 5.85 -30.37 -14.37
C LYS A 859 7.21 -30.90 -13.84
N LYS A 860 8.08 -30.07 -13.24
CA LYS A 860 9.30 -30.53 -12.55
C LYS A 860 9.06 -30.64 -11.04
N PRO A 861 9.46 -31.74 -10.38
CA PRO A 861 9.42 -31.83 -8.92
C PRO A 861 10.45 -30.85 -8.32
N ARG A 862 10.04 -30.12 -7.29
CA ARG A 862 10.89 -29.24 -6.51
C ARG A 862 10.64 -29.54 -5.04
N ARG A 863 11.71 -29.97 -4.35
CA ARG A 863 11.72 -30.10 -2.90
C ARG A 863 11.80 -28.73 -2.25
N LEU A 864 10.94 -28.48 -1.28
CA LEU A 864 10.89 -27.23 -0.52
C LEU A 864 11.31 -27.40 0.94
N LEU A 865 11.15 -28.60 1.50
CA LEU A 865 11.62 -29.01 2.83
C LEU A 865 12.33 -30.34 2.70
N ASP A 866 13.47 -30.49 3.35
CA ASP A 866 14.35 -31.64 3.22
C ASP A 866 14.83 -32.09 4.61
N ASP A 867 14.32 -33.25 5.05
CA ASP A 867 14.64 -33.91 6.33
C ASP A 867 14.62 -32.97 7.55
N VAL A 868 13.53 -32.22 7.72
CA VAL A 868 13.40 -31.28 8.86
C VAL A 868 12.88 -32.01 10.10
N ASP A 869 13.63 -31.91 11.18
CA ASP A 869 13.32 -32.45 12.52
C ASP A 869 13.08 -31.32 13.53
N GLY A 870 12.29 -31.56 14.57
CA GLY A 870 12.09 -30.59 15.64
C GLY A 870 10.92 -30.90 16.58
N TRP A 871 10.82 -30.14 17.66
CA TRP A 871 9.72 -30.26 18.62
C TRP A 871 9.41 -28.92 19.32
N VAL A 872 8.19 -28.83 19.85
CA VAL A 872 7.71 -27.68 20.65
C VAL A 872 7.13 -28.21 21.95
N LYS A 873 7.61 -27.67 23.08
CA LYS A 873 7.12 -27.98 24.42
C LYS A 873 6.19 -26.86 24.92
N PRO A 874 5.12 -27.21 25.67
CA PRO A 874 4.36 -26.22 26.42
C PRO A 874 5.26 -25.47 27.41
N GLY A 875 5.00 -24.18 27.63
CA GLY A 875 5.84 -23.37 28.51
C GLY A 875 7.02 -22.71 27.82
N LYS A 876 7.28 -23.04 26.54
CA LYS A 876 8.44 -22.57 25.79
C LYS A 876 8.02 -21.80 24.54
N LEU A 877 8.72 -20.70 24.29
CA LEU A 877 8.58 -19.87 23.10
C LEU A 877 9.65 -20.27 22.07
N THR A 878 9.22 -20.91 20.97
CA THR A 878 10.12 -21.42 19.92
C THR A 878 10.09 -20.50 18.70
N ALA A 879 11.25 -19.99 18.29
CA ALA A 879 11.44 -19.20 17.08
C ALA A 879 11.81 -20.07 15.89
N LEU A 880 11.20 -19.81 14.74
CA LEU A 880 11.58 -20.35 13.44
C LEU A 880 12.18 -19.23 12.59
N MET A 881 13.49 -19.31 12.33
CA MET A 881 14.22 -18.31 11.55
C MET A 881 14.95 -18.94 10.37
N GLY A 882 15.40 -18.10 9.44
CA GLY A 882 16.06 -18.53 8.22
C GLY A 882 15.92 -17.47 7.14
N VAL A 883 16.65 -17.64 6.05
CA VAL A 883 16.63 -16.69 4.93
C VAL A 883 15.26 -16.60 4.25
N SER A 884 15.03 -15.53 3.50
CA SER A 884 13.87 -15.46 2.62
C SER A 884 13.93 -16.63 1.61
N GLY A 885 12.82 -17.37 1.48
CA GLY A 885 12.78 -18.59 0.66
C GLY A 885 13.41 -19.84 1.30
N ALA A 886 13.80 -19.82 2.58
CA ALA A 886 14.26 -21.01 3.32
C ALA A 886 13.15 -22.06 3.56
N GLY A 887 11.88 -21.71 3.35
CA GLY A 887 10.75 -22.62 3.61
C GLY A 887 10.11 -22.47 5.00
N LYS A 888 10.34 -21.36 5.72
CA LYS A 888 9.75 -21.08 7.05
C LYS A 888 8.22 -21.20 7.07
N THR A 889 7.53 -20.37 6.30
CA THR A 889 6.07 -20.41 6.15
C THR A 889 5.59 -21.72 5.54
N THR A 890 6.40 -22.35 4.68
CA THR A 890 6.11 -23.67 4.12
C THR A 890 6.08 -24.75 5.21
N LEU A 891 7.11 -24.79 6.07
CA LEU A 891 7.18 -25.70 7.22
C LEU A 891 6.03 -25.44 8.18
N LEU A 892 5.79 -24.18 8.54
CA LEU A 892 4.71 -23.81 9.44
C LEU A 892 3.33 -24.22 8.88
N ASN A 893 3.10 -24.11 7.56
CA ASN A 893 1.89 -24.60 6.89
C ASN A 893 1.81 -26.14 6.83
N VAL A 894 2.92 -26.84 6.63
CA VAL A 894 2.96 -28.31 6.62
C VAL A 894 2.65 -28.87 8.02
N LEU A 895 3.24 -28.26 9.06
CA LEU A 895 3.01 -28.62 10.46
C LEU A 895 1.56 -28.36 10.86
N ALA A 896 0.97 -27.24 10.45
CA ALA A 896 -0.44 -26.89 10.68
C ALA A 896 -1.44 -27.65 9.78
N SER A 897 -0.99 -28.60 8.95
CA SER A 897 -1.82 -29.36 7.99
C SER A 897 -2.57 -28.48 6.97
N ARG A 898 -2.04 -27.32 6.57
CA ARG A 898 -2.73 -26.35 5.67
C ARG A 898 -2.37 -26.49 4.20
N VAL A 899 -1.43 -27.37 3.84
CA VAL A 899 -1.03 -27.59 2.45
C VAL A 899 -2.04 -28.50 1.73
N THR A 900 -2.53 -28.07 0.58
CA THR A 900 -3.49 -28.82 -0.26
C THR A 900 -2.85 -29.44 -1.50
N ILE A 901 -1.64 -29.01 -1.85
CA ILE A 901 -0.92 -29.41 -3.07
C ILE A 901 0.44 -29.96 -2.66
N GLY A 902 0.95 -30.94 -3.41
CA GLY A 902 2.25 -31.55 -3.17
C GLY A 902 2.17 -32.80 -2.30
N VAL A 903 3.32 -33.42 -2.06
CA VAL A 903 3.45 -34.63 -1.24
C VAL A 903 4.24 -34.26 0.00
N VAL A 904 3.64 -34.50 1.17
CA VAL A 904 4.30 -34.37 2.47
C VAL A 904 4.68 -35.77 2.95
N THR A 905 5.94 -35.99 3.30
CA THR A 905 6.41 -37.21 3.95
C THR A 905 7.06 -36.87 5.29
N GLY A 906 7.25 -37.87 6.15
CA GLY A 906 7.73 -37.70 7.52
C GLY A 906 6.62 -37.90 8.57
N GLN A 907 7.01 -37.93 9.84
CA GLN A 907 6.12 -38.15 10.97
C GLN A 907 5.85 -36.84 11.71
N MET A 908 4.60 -36.65 12.15
CA MET A 908 4.15 -35.47 12.89
C MET A 908 3.28 -35.99 14.04
N LEU A 909 3.86 -35.96 15.23
CA LEU A 909 3.43 -36.72 16.40
C LEU A 909 3.05 -35.75 17.53
N VAL A 910 1.89 -35.98 18.16
CA VAL A 910 1.41 -35.31 19.36
C VAL A 910 1.47 -36.32 20.50
N ASN A 911 2.32 -36.10 21.51
CA ASN A 911 2.57 -37.05 22.60
C ASN A 911 2.89 -38.49 22.10
N GLY A 912 3.65 -38.60 21.02
CA GLY A 912 4.06 -39.89 20.44
C GLY A 912 3.01 -40.54 19.53
N ARG A 913 1.85 -39.91 19.29
CA ARG A 913 0.80 -40.41 18.39
C ARG A 913 0.68 -39.54 17.15
N GLN A 914 0.45 -40.14 15.98
CA GLN A 914 0.26 -39.40 14.74
C GLN A 914 -0.92 -38.42 14.86
N ARG A 915 -0.79 -37.23 14.26
CA ARG A 915 -1.86 -36.22 14.23
C ARG A 915 -3.18 -36.80 13.69
N ASP A 916 -4.28 -36.49 14.37
CA ASP A 916 -5.63 -36.89 13.98
C ASP A 916 -6.25 -35.89 12.99
N SER A 917 -7.38 -36.26 12.37
CA SER A 917 -8.14 -35.36 11.49
C SER A 917 -8.65 -34.11 12.22
N GLY A 918 -8.78 -34.18 13.55
CA GLY A 918 -9.14 -33.08 14.43
C GLY A 918 -8.02 -32.09 14.76
N PHE A 919 -6.78 -32.35 14.34
CA PHE A 919 -5.60 -31.54 14.70
C PHE A 919 -5.76 -30.05 14.34
N GLN A 920 -6.31 -29.74 13.16
CA GLN A 920 -6.56 -28.37 12.73
C GLN A 920 -7.54 -27.62 13.63
N ARG A 921 -8.49 -28.32 14.27
CA ARG A 921 -9.47 -27.70 15.20
C ARG A 921 -8.88 -27.48 16.60
N LYS A 922 -7.83 -28.22 16.94
CA LYS A 922 -7.16 -28.18 18.25
C LYS A 922 -5.98 -27.21 18.29
N THR A 923 -5.60 -26.64 17.14
CA THR A 923 -4.48 -25.71 16.99
C THR A 923 -5.00 -24.35 16.56
N GLY A 924 -4.36 -23.28 17.02
CA GLY A 924 -4.61 -21.91 16.55
C GLY A 924 -3.57 -21.53 15.51
N TYR A 925 -3.98 -20.79 14.48
CA TYR A 925 -3.06 -20.31 13.45
C TYR A 925 -3.28 -18.83 13.19
N VAL A 926 -2.32 -18.01 13.61
CA VAL A 926 -2.27 -16.59 13.31
C VAL A 926 -1.55 -16.40 11.98
N GLN A 927 -2.27 -15.89 10.98
CA GLN A 927 -1.70 -15.60 9.67
C GLN A 927 -0.84 -14.33 9.71
N GLN A 928 0.09 -14.22 8.75
CA GLN A 928 0.91 -13.02 8.56
C GLN A 928 0.05 -11.76 8.31
N GLN A 929 -1.06 -11.91 7.59
CA GLN A 929 -2.01 -10.83 7.30
C GLN A 929 -3.15 -10.80 8.31
N ASP A 930 -3.50 -9.60 8.77
CA ASP A 930 -4.58 -9.38 9.72
C ASP A 930 -5.92 -9.18 8.99
N LEU A 931 -6.60 -10.29 8.69
CA LEU A 931 -7.85 -10.29 7.93
C LEU A 931 -9.06 -10.25 8.88
N HIS A 932 -9.68 -9.08 8.97
CA HIS A 932 -10.86 -8.84 9.80
C HIS A 932 -11.92 -8.05 9.03
N LEU A 933 -13.19 -8.22 9.39
CA LEU A 933 -14.27 -7.41 8.83
C LEU A 933 -14.14 -5.97 9.33
N ALA A 934 -13.93 -5.02 8.43
CA ALA A 934 -13.68 -3.62 8.79
C ALA A 934 -14.84 -2.96 9.56
N THR A 935 -16.06 -3.49 9.46
CA THR A 935 -17.25 -2.92 10.12
C THR A 935 -17.58 -3.51 11.48
N SER A 936 -16.96 -4.64 11.87
CA SER A 936 -17.21 -5.26 13.18
C SER A 936 -16.38 -4.61 14.29
N THR A 937 -16.83 -4.71 15.54
CA THR A 937 -16.01 -4.35 16.71
C THR A 937 -15.03 -5.46 17.10
N VAL A 938 -14.01 -5.12 17.90
CA VAL A 938 -13.07 -6.10 18.49
C VAL A 938 -13.83 -7.20 19.23
N ARG A 939 -14.76 -6.81 20.11
CA ARG A 939 -15.60 -7.75 20.86
C ARG A 939 -16.44 -8.64 19.95
N GLU A 940 -17.10 -8.07 18.94
CA GLU A 940 -17.91 -8.85 17.99
C GLU A 940 -17.08 -9.89 17.25
N ALA A 941 -15.87 -9.53 16.78
CA ALA A 941 -14.98 -10.45 16.09
C ALA A 941 -14.55 -11.63 16.99
N LEU A 942 -14.21 -11.36 18.24
CA LEU A 942 -13.86 -12.40 19.23
C LEU A 942 -15.07 -13.28 19.57
N THR A 943 -16.24 -12.68 19.82
CA THR A 943 -17.48 -13.40 20.09
C THR A 943 -17.86 -14.30 18.92
N PHE A 944 -17.81 -13.79 17.69
CA PHE A 944 -18.10 -14.57 16.49
C PHE A 944 -17.17 -15.80 16.38
N SER A 945 -15.87 -15.61 16.62
CA SER A 945 -14.89 -16.71 16.66
C SER A 945 -15.21 -17.76 17.73
N ALA A 946 -15.49 -17.32 18.96
CA ALA A 946 -15.80 -18.18 20.09
C ALA A 946 -17.09 -19.01 19.84
N LEU A 947 -18.14 -18.38 19.31
CA LEU A 947 -19.42 -19.05 19.02
C LEU A 947 -19.27 -20.16 17.97
N LEU A 948 -18.50 -19.91 16.92
CA LEU A 948 -18.31 -20.86 15.82
C LEU A 948 -17.33 -21.99 16.12
N ARG A 949 -16.26 -21.73 16.88
CA ARG A 949 -15.15 -22.69 17.07
C ARG A 949 -15.22 -23.47 18.37
N GLN A 950 -15.79 -22.92 19.44
CA GLN A 950 -15.91 -23.66 20.70
C GLN A 950 -17.01 -24.74 20.62
N PRO A 951 -16.88 -25.86 21.37
CA PRO A 951 -17.84 -26.96 21.37
C PRO A 951 -19.30 -26.51 21.55
N LYS A 952 -20.24 -27.21 20.92
CA LYS A 952 -21.69 -26.96 21.09
C LYS A 952 -22.16 -27.20 22.53
N ALA A 953 -21.47 -28.06 23.27
CA ALA A 953 -21.79 -28.37 24.67
C ALA A 953 -21.55 -27.19 25.63
N THR A 954 -20.66 -26.26 25.29
CA THR A 954 -20.39 -25.08 26.10
C THR A 954 -21.53 -24.05 25.93
N PRO A 955 -22.19 -23.60 27.01
CA PRO A 955 -23.25 -22.60 26.94
C PRO A 955 -22.77 -21.29 26.32
N THR A 956 -23.65 -20.61 25.57
CA THR A 956 -23.35 -19.32 24.93
C THR A 956 -22.81 -18.28 25.92
N ASN A 957 -23.37 -18.20 27.13
CA ASN A 957 -22.95 -17.24 28.15
C ASN A 957 -21.51 -17.51 28.62
N GLU A 958 -21.09 -18.76 28.74
CA GLU A 958 -19.72 -19.13 29.11
C GLU A 958 -18.73 -18.81 27.98
N LYS A 959 -19.15 -19.00 26.71
CA LYS A 959 -18.36 -18.60 25.54
C LYS A 959 -18.11 -17.09 25.52
N ILE A 960 -19.13 -16.29 25.84
CA ILE A 960 -19.03 -14.83 25.90
C ILE A 960 -18.17 -14.39 27.08
N ALA A 961 -18.37 -14.97 28.27
CA ALA A 961 -17.53 -14.68 29.44
C ALA A 961 -16.04 -14.98 29.18
N TYR A 962 -15.73 -16.05 28.42
CA TYR A 962 -14.35 -16.32 28.02
C TYR A 962 -13.79 -15.26 27.07
N VAL A 963 -14.62 -14.63 26.23
CA VAL A 963 -14.18 -13.52 25.38
C VAL A 963 -13.74 -12.32 26.20
N ASP A 964 -14.43 -12.01 27.30
CA ASP A 964 -14.01 -10.96 28.25
C ASP A 964 -12.64 -11.27 28.87
N GLU A 965 -12.41 -12.52 29.25
CA GLU A 965 -11.10 -12.96 29.76
C GLU A 965 -9.99 -12.81 28.71
N VAL A 966 -10.28 -13.16 27.45
CA VAL A 966 -9.33 -12.98 26.34
C VAL A 966 -9.02 -11.50 26.10
N ILE A 967 -10.02 -10.63 26.16
CA ILE A 967 -9.85 -9.17 26.05
C ILE A 967 -8.92 -8.66 27.16
N LYS A 968 -9.09 -9.14 28.39
CA LYS A 968 -8.27 -8.76 29.54
C LYS A 968 -6.84 -9.27 29.43
N VAL A 969 -6.64 -10.53 29.05
CA VAL A 969 -5.31 -11.14 28.88
C VAL A 969 -4.49 -10.41 27.81
N LEU A 970 -5.14 -9.98 26.74
CA LEU A 970 -4.55 -9.24 25.63
C LEU A 970 -4.51 -7.73 25.85
N GLU A 971 -4.98 -7.25 27.02
CA GLU A 971 -5.01 -5.84 27.43
C GLU A 971 -5.75 -4.94 26.42
N MET A 972 -6.87 -5.42 25.88
CA MET A 972 -7.66 -4.74 24.86
C MET A 972 -8.89 -3.99 25.40
N GLU A 973 -9.04 -3.89 26.73
CA GLU A 973 -10.24 -3.36 27.39
C GLU A 973 -10.61 -1.94 26.91
N ALA A 974 -9.61 -1.07 26.73
CA ALA A 974 -9.80 0.32 26.33
C ALA A 974 -10.42 0.50 24.92
N TYR A 975 -10.29 -0.51 24.05
CA TYR A 975 -10.76 -0.44 22.66
C TYR A 975 -11.58 -1.67 22.24
N ALA A 976 -12.08 -2.45 23.21
CA ALA A 976 -12.86 -3.66 22.94
C ALA A 976 -14.16 -3.38 22.15
N GLU A 977 -14.76 -2.20 22.35
CA GLU A 977 -15.94 -1.75 21.59
C GLU A 977 -15.57 -0.95 20.33
N ALA A 978 -14.28 -0.75 20.03
CA ALA A 978 -13.86 -0.05 18.85
C ALA A 978 -14.04 -0.92 17.60
N VAL A 979 -14.41 -0.27 16.49
CA VAL A 979 -14.55 -0.86 15.17
C VAL A 979 -13.16 -1.15 14.60
N VAL A 980 -12.99 -2.35 14.03
CA VAL A 980 -11.72 -2.80 13.46
C VAL A 980 -11.22 -1.85 12.37
N GLY A 981 -12.13 -1.42 11.50
CA GLY A 981 -11.86 -0.43 10.47
C GLY A 981 -10.84 -0.88 9.41
N VAL A 982 -10.47 0.05 8.56
CA VAL A 982 -9.46 -0.13 7.50
C VAL A 982 -8.12 0.43 7.96
N PRO A 983 -6.97 -0.01 7.41
CA PRO A 983 -5.69 0.60 7.73
C PRO A 983 -5.75 2.14 7.60
N GLY A 984 -5.50 2.83 8.72
CA GLY A 984 -5.62 4.29 8.83
C GLY A 984 -6.97 4.82 9.31
N GLU A 985 -8.02 4.03 9.54
CA GLU A 985 -9.27 4.48 10.20
C GLU A 985 -9.82 3.28 10.98
N GLY A 986 -9.79 3.30 12.33
CA GLY A 986 -10.08 2.16 13.21
C GLY A 986 -8.86 1.73 14.03
N LEU A 987 -8.66 0.42 14.21
CA LEU A 987 -7.54 -0.12 15.00
C LEU A 987 -6.19 0.11 14.30
N ASN A 988 -5.19 0.50 15.09
CA ASN A 988 -3.80 0.57 14.65
C ASN A 988 -3.21 -0.84 14.40
N VAL A 989 -1.98 -0.91 13.89
CA VAL A 989 -1.34 -2.19 13.51
C VAL A 989 -1.16 -3.11 14.73
N GLU A 990 -0.73 -2.57 15.87
CA GLU A 990 -0.57 -3.34 17.12
C GLU A 990 -1.88 -3.96 17.58
N GLN A 991 -2.91 -3.13 17.73
CA GLN A 991 -4.23 -3.51 18.23
C GLN A 991 -4.86 -4.55 17.29
N ARG A 992 -4.62 -4.41 15.99
CA ARG A 992 -5.06 -5.38 14.99
C ARG A 992 -4.31 -6.71 15.11
N LYS A 993 -3.00 -6.70 15.37
CA LYS A 993 -2.22 -7.92 15.66
C LYS A 993 -2.69 -8.61 16.93
N ARG A 994 -2.92 -7.85 18.01
CA ARG A 994 -3.53 -8.36 19.26
C ARG A 994 -4.90 -8.98 19.00
N LEU A 995 -5.74 -8.35 18.17
CA LEU A 995 -7.03 -8.90 17.76
C LEU A 995 -6.88 -10.20 16.96
N THR A 996 -5.94 -10.30 16.02
CA THR A 996 -5.71 -11.54 15.25
C THR A 996 -5.29 -12.69 16.18
N ILE A 997 -4.39 -12.42 17.13
CA ILE A 997 -4.00 -13.39 18.17
C ILE A 997 -5.21 -13.75 19.04
N GLY A 998 -6.01 -12.75 19.43
CA GLY A 998 -7.21 -12.95 20.24
C GLY A 998 -8.30 -13.75 19.55
N VAL A 999 -8.50 -13.58 18.25
CA VAL A 999 -9.47 -14.36 17.47
C VAL A 999 -9.12 -15.85 17.55
N GLU A 1000 -7.84 -16.19 17.45
CA GLU A 1000 -7.35 -17.57 17.60
C GLU A 1000 -7.41 -18.07 19.04
N LEU A 1001 -7.10 -17.24 20.03
CA LEU A 1001 -7.23 -17.60 21.45
C LEU A 1001 -8.69 -17.80 21.87
N ALA A 1002 -9.62 -17.02 21.33
CA ALA A 1002 -11.06 -17.13 21.59
C ALA A 1002 -11.63 -18.50 21.18
N ALA A 1003 -10.93 -19.24 20.31
CA ALA A 1003 -11.28 -20.61 19.93
C ALA A 1003 -10.93 -21.65 21.01
N LYS A 1004 -10.17 -21.30 22.06
CA LYS A 1004 -9.59 -22.21 23.06
C LYS A 1004 -8.73 -23.33 22.42
N PRO A 1005 -7.61 -23.01 21.74
CA PRO A 1005 -6.76 -24.03 21.12
C PRO A 1005 -6.15 -24.96 22.18
N ALA A 1006 -6.39 -26.26 22.05
CA ALA A 1006 -6.02 -27.27 23.03
C ALA A 1006 -4.54 -27.73 22.96
N LEU A 1007 -3.83 -27.48 21.85
CA LEU A 1007 -2.51 -28.06 21.60
C LEU A 1007 -1.37 -27.07 21.38
N LEU A 1008 -1.52 -26.15 20.42
CA LEU A 1008 -0.40 -25.34 19.93
C LEU A 1008 -0.94 -24.08 19.26
N LEU A 1009 -0.23 -22.96 19.43
CA LEU A 1009 -0.45 -21.71 18.70
C LEU A 1009 0.68 -21.51 17.68
N PHE A 1010 0.33 -21.54 16.39
CA PHE A 1010 1.23 -21.17 15.30
C PHE A 1010 1.07 -19.68 15.00
N LEU A 1011 2.17 -18.93 14.95
CA LEU A 1011 2.14 -17.53 14.50
C LEU A 1011 3.10 -17.33 13.33
N ASP A 1012 2.56 -16.92 12.19
CA ASP A 1012 3.38 -16.56 11.04
C ASP A 1012 3.74 -15.07 11.09
N GLU A 1013 5.00 -14.78 11.43
CA GLU A 1013 5.59 -13.44 11.57
C GLU A 1013 4.76 -12.45 12.42
N PRO A 1014 4.54 -12.72 13.72
CA PRO A 1014 3.71 -11.87 14.57
C PRO A 1014 4.29 -10.46 14.78
N THR A 1015 5.60 -10.28 14.59
CA THR A 1015 6.29 -8.98 14.70
C THR A 1015 6.38 -8.23 13.37
N SER A 1016 5.83 -8.79 12.28
CA SER A 1016 5.95 -8.20 10.95
C SER A 1016 5.21 -6.87 10.86
N GLY A 1017 5.94 -5.83 10.44
CA GLY A 1017 5.38 -4.50 10.26
C GLY A 1017 5.10 -3.72 11.53
N LEU A 1018 5.67 -4.15 12.65
CA LEU A 1018 5.69 -3.41 13.91
C LEU A 1018 7.05 -2.73 14.06
N ASP A 1019 7.09 -1.56 14.70
CA ASP A 1019 8.33 -0.96 15.19
C ASP A 1019 8.93 -1.78 16.34
N SER A 1020 10.16 -1.48 16.78
CA SER A 1020 10.87 -2.29 17.78
C SER A 1020 10.11 -2.40 19.11
N GLN A 1021 9.46 -1.32 19.55
CA GLN A 1021 8.70 -1.30 20.79
C GLN A 1021 7.41 -2.11 20.69
N THR A 1022 6.62 -1.88 19.64
CA THR A 1022 5.37 -2.62 19.45
C THR A 1022 5.63 -4.10 19.19
N ALA A 1023 6.71 -4.45 18.51
CA ALA A 1023 7.18 -5.83 18.41
C ALA A 1023 7.52 -6.42 19.78
N TRP A 1024 8.18 -5.65 20.66
CA TRP A 1024 8.46 -6.07 22.04
C TRP A 1024 7.19 -6.31 22.84
N SER A 1025 6.18 -5.44 22.72
CA SER A 1025 4.89 -5.63 23.38
C SER A 1025 4.21 -6.95 22.96
N ILE A 1026 4.23 -7.27 21.66
CA ILE A 1026 3.69 -8.54 21.16
C ILE A 1026 4.53 -9.73 21.66
N ILE A 1027 5.87 -9.65 21.66
CA ILE A 1027 6.71 -10.74 22.17
C ILE A 1027 6.54 -10.93 23.68
N ALA A 1028 6.47 -9.86 24.47
CA ALA A 1028 6.20 -9.91 25.90
C ALA A 1028 4.83 -10.56 26.18
N LEU A 1029 3.83 -10.26 25.36
CA LEU A 1029 2.53 -10.92 25.41
C LEU A 1029 2.65 -12.43 25.08
N LEU A 1030 3.37 -12.80 24.02
CA LEU A 1030 3.61 -14.22 23.69
C LEU A 1030 4.38 -14.94 24.81
N ARG A 1031 5.34 -14.26 25.45
CA ARG A 1031 6.08 -14.77 26.60
C ARG A 1031 5.16 -14.99 27.80
N LYS A 1032 4.25 -14.05 28.08
CA LYS A 1032 3.21 -14.18 29.11
C LYS A 1032 2.30 -15.39 28.82
N LEU A 1033 1.88 -15.58 27.56
CA LEU A 1033 1.08 -16.74 27.14
C LEU A 1033 1.86 -18.06 27.27
N ALA A 1034 3.13 -18.08 26.86
CA ALA A 1034 4.00 -19.24 27.01
C ALA A 1034 4.18 -19.62 28.48
N ASN A 1035 4.45 -18.66 29.35
CA ASN A 1035 4.59 -18.87 30.80
C ASN A 1035 3.31 -19.49 31.43
N ASN A 1036 2.15 -19.24 30.84
CA ASN A 1036 0.88 -19.89 31.20
C ASN A 1036 0.69 -21.28 30.57
N SER A 1037 1.78 -21.98 30.27
CA SER A 1037 1.80 -23.32 29.67
C SER A 1037 1.17 -23.40 28.28
N GLN A 1038 1.21 -22.33 27.47
CA GLN A 1038 0.98 -22.46 26.03
C GLN A 1038 2.26 -22.89 25.32
N ALA A 1039 2.13 -23.80 24.36
CA ALA A 1039 3.14 -24.09 23.36
C ALA A 1039 2.99 -23.08 22.24
N ILE A 1040 4.07 -22.37 21.90
CA ILE A 1040 4.06 -21.36 20.84
C ILE A 1040 5.21 -21.62 19.87
N LEU A 1041 4.86 -21.75 18.59
CA LEU A 1041 5.81 -21.77 17.48
C LEU A 1041 5.53 -20.57 16.59
N CYS A 1042 6.52 -19.69 16.45
CA CYS A 1042 6.37 -18.53 15.59
C CYS A 1042 7.54 -18.36 14.63
N THR A 1043 7.27 -17.84 13.44
CA THR A 1043 8.31 -17.42 12.50
C THR A 1043 8.74 -15.99 12.81
N ILE A 1044 10.03 -15.69 12.69
CA ILE A 1044 10.57 -14.34 12.88
C ILE A 1044 11.52 -14.05 11.74
N HIS A 1045 11.42 -12.84 11.19
CA HIS A 1045 12.18 -12.45 10.03
C HIS A 1045 13.58 -11.91 10.39
N GLN A 1046 13.71 -11.04 11.40
CA GLN A 1046 14.97 -10.56 11.99
C GLN A 1046 14.66 -9.75 13.27
N PRO A 1047 14.82 -10.33 14.48
CA PRO A 1047 14.62 -9.60 15.71
C PRO A 1047 15.84 -8.75 16.09
N SER A 1048 15.61 -7.67 16.84
CA SER A 1048 16.67 -6.99 17.57
C SER A 1048 17.32 -7.95 18.58
N ALA A 1049 18.54 -7.66 19.03
CA ALA A 1049 19.24 -8.52 19.98
C ALA A 1049 18.43 -8.74 21.28
N ILE A 1050 17.69 -7.72 21.72
CA ILE A 1050 16.81 -7.79 22.91
C ILE A 1050 15.63 -8.73 22.64
N LEU A 1051 14.92 -8.55 21.52
CA LEU A 1051 13.81 -9.42 21.14
C LEU A 1051 14.25 -10.88 20.95
N PHE A 1052 15.46 -11.10 20.44
CA PHE A 1052 15.99 -12.44 20.21
C PHE A 1052 16.23 -13.22 21.51
N GLN A 1053 16.62 -12.52 22.59
CA GLN A 1053 16.83 -13.13 23.91
C GLN A 1053 15.54 -13.57 24.59
N GLU A 1054 14.39 -13.03 24.18
CA GLU A 1054 13.08 -13.45 24.65
C GLU A 1054 12.64 -14.81 24.07
N PHE A 1055 13.41 -15.46 23.21
CA PHE A 1055 13.12 -16.81 22.72
C PHE A 1055 13.90 -17.86 23.49
N ASP A 1056 13.24 -18.97 23.84
CA ASP A 1056 13.93 -20.07 24.52
C ASP A 1056 14.75 -20.90 23.54
N ARG A 1057 14.23 -21.06 22.32
CA ARG A 1057 14.72 -22.03 21.34
C ARG A 1057 14.63 -21.49 19.92
N LEU A 1058 15.59 -21.89 19.10
CA LEU A 1058 15.66 -21.55 17.69
C LEU A 1058 15.60 -22.81 16.82
N LEU A 1059 14.76 -22.80 15.79
CA LEU A 1059 14.88 -23.64 14.60
C LEU A 1059 15.35 -22.76 13.45
N PHE A 1060 16.56 -23.01 12.95
CA PHE A 1060 17.18 -22.22 11.90
C PHE A 1060 17.29 -23.01 10.60
N LEU A 1061 16.70 -22.46 9.53
CA LEU A 1061 16.65 -23.08 8.21
C LEU A 1061 17.49 -22.31 7.18
N SER A 1062 18.22 -23.06 6.35
CA SER A 1062 18.90 -22.55 5.16
C SER A 1062 18.02 -22.68 3.90
N LYS A 1063 18.53 -22.15 2.78
CA LYS A 1063 17.85 -22.22 1.47
C LYS A 1063 17.59 -23.68 1.07
N GLY A 1064 16.35 -23.98 0.67
CA GLY A 1064 15.94 -25.34 0.31
C GLY A 1064 15.31 -26.13 1.45
N GLY A 1065 15.08 -25.51 2.62
CA GLY A 1065 14.38 -26.13 3.73
C GLY A 1065 15.19 -27.18 4.46
N LYS A 1066 16.49 -26.92 4.61
CA LYS A 1066 17.44 -27.75 5.36
C LYS A 1066 17.76 -27.11 6.70
N THR A 1067 17.75 -27.89 7.77
CA THR A 1067 18.10 -27.43 9.12
C THR A 1067 19.58 -27.11 9.23
N VAL A 1068 19.90 -25.97 9.84
CA VAL A 1068 21.25 -25.54 10.21
C VAL A 1068 21.47 -25.63 11.71
N TYR A 1069 20.45 -25.33 12.49
CA TYR A 1069 20.52 -25.39 13.95
C TYR A 1069 19.13 -25.62 14.53
N PHE A 1070 19.04 -26.48 15.54
CA PHE A 1070 17.87 -26.59 16.40
C PHE A 1070 18.29 -26.78 17.85
N GLY A 1071 17.99 -25.81 18.71
CA GLY A 1071 18.45 -25.86 20.10
C GLY A 1071 18.13 -24.62 20.91
N ASP A 1072 18.45 -24.68 22.20
CA ASP A 1072 18.22 -23.56 23.12
C ASP A 1072 19.23 -22.44 22.85
N ILE A 1073 18.75 -21.19 22.85
CA ILE A 1073 19.58 -20.04 22.46
C ILE A 1073 20.63 -19.71 23.53
N GLY A 1074 20.28 -19.90 24.81
CA GLY A 1074 21.11 -19.57 25.96
C GLY A 1074 21.10 -18.08 26.32
N GLN A 1075 21.54 -17.76 27.55
CA GLN A 1075 21.60 -16.38 28.02
C GLN A 1075 22.62 -15.60 27.18
N ARG A 1076 22.24 -14.41 26.68
CA ARG A 1076 23.04 -13.61 25.72
C ARG A 1076 23.41 -14.37 24.43
N SER A 1077 22.64 -15.40 24.07
CA SER A 1077 22.86 -16.24 22.89
C SER A 1077 24.16 -17.05 22.88
N SER A 1078 24.76 -17.31 24.04
CA SER A 1078 26.06 -18.00 24.14
C SER A 1078 26.05 -19.40 23.53
N ILE A 1079 25.05 -20.22 23.85
CA ILE A 1079 24.94 -21.62 23.36
C ILE A 1079 24.90 -21.64 21.83
N LEU A 1080 24.12 -20.73 21.24
CA LEU A 1080 24.03 -20.56 19.79
C LEU A 1080 25.37 -20.13 19.18
N THR A 1081 25.99 -19.08 19.72
CA THR A 1081 27.25 -18.56 19.18
C THR A 1081 28.37 -19.58 19.28
N ASP A 1082 28.43 -20.34 20.37
CA ASP A 1082 29.44 -21.37 20.61
C ASP A 1082 29.33 -22.50 19.59
N TYR A 1083 28.11 -22.89 19.19
CA TYR A 1083 27.88 -23.88 18.13
C TYR A 1083 28.48 -23.44 16.79
N PHE A 1084 28.21 -22.21 16.36
CA PHE A 1084 28.71 -21.71 15.08
C PHE A 1084 30.23 -21.52 15.11
N VAL A 1085 30.78 -20.98 16.20
CA VAL A 1085 32.24 -20.78 16.35
C VAL A 1085 32.97 -22.12 16.37
N ARG A 1086 32.46 -23.13 17.08
CA ARG A 1086 33.04 -24.48 17.11
C ARG A 1086 33.11 -25.13 15.73
N ASN A 1087 32.14 -24.83 14.87
CA ASN A 1087 32.05 -25.37 13.51
C ASN A 1087 32.72 -24.46 12.44
N GLY A 1088 33.54 -23.49 12.85
CA GLY A 1088 34.40 -22.71 11.95
C GLY A 1088 33.92 -21.31 11.58
N ALA A 1089 32.92 -20.75 12.27
CA ALA A 1089 32.51 -19.36 12.09
C ALA A 1089 33.45 -18.36 12.78
N ARG A 1090 33.46 -17.10 12.28
CA ARG A 1090 34.14 -15.99 12.97
C ARG A 1090 33.49 -15.70 14.32
N PRO A 1091 34.21 -15.33 15.38
CA PRO A 1091 33.59 -14.91 16.64
C PRO A 1091 32.59 -13.76 16.44
N CYS A 1092 31.50 -13.79 17.21
CA CYS A 1092 30.51 -12.71 17.25
C CYS A 1092 31.10 -11.52 18.01
N GLY A 1093 31.03 -10.31 17.43
CA GLY A 1093 31.54 -9.10 18.07
C GLY A 1093 30.79 -8.74 19.36
N ILE A 1094 31.44 -8.00 20.27
CA ILE A 1094 30.83 -7.61 21.56
C ILE A 1094 29.61 -6.71 21.36
N GLU A 1095 29.61 -5.86 20.34
CA GLU A 1095 28.51 -4.94 19.99
C GLU A 1095 27.60 -5.47 18.85
N GLU A 1096 27.85 -6.69 18.38
CA GLU A 1096 27.17 -7.23 17.20
C GLU A 1096 25.85 -7.93 17.60
N ASN A 1097 24.80 -7.78 16.79
CA ASN A 1097 23.54 -8.49 17.01
C ASN A 1097 23.72 -9.97 16.61
N PRO A 1098 23.58 -10.94 17.55
CA PRO A 1098 23.74 -12.36 17.25
C PRO A 1098 22.81 -12.87 16.13
N ALA A 1099 21.62 -12.27 16.00
CA ALA A 1099 20.65 -12.66 14.99
C ALA A 1099 21.05 -12.21 13.57
N GLU A 1100 21.71 -11.06 13.44
CA GLU A 1100 22.27 -10.60 12.16
C GLU A 1100 23.56 -11.36 11.84
N TRP A 1101 24.43 -11.51 12.84
CA TRP A 1101 25.68 -12.25 12.73
C TRP A 1101 25.46 -13.68 12.22
N MET A 1102 24.51 -14.44 12.76
CA MET A 1102 24.26 -15.82 12.32
C MET A 1102 23.80 -15.90 10.85
N LEU A 1103 23.08 -14.87 10.36
CA LEU A 1103 22.68 -14.80 8.96
C LEU A 1103 23.87 -14.46 8.05
N GLU A 1104 24.79 -13.60 8.51
CA GLU A 1104 26.02 -13.31 7.79
C GLU A 1104 26.91 -14.55 7.66
N VAL A 1105 27.08 -15.30 8.77
CA VAL A 1105 27.90 -16.51 8.88
C VAL A 1105 27.47 -17.60 7.91
N ILE A 1106 26.17 -17.77 7.66
CA ILE A 1106 25.66 -18.76 6.69
C ILE A 1106 25.75 -18.29 5.22
N GLY A 1107 26.40 -17.16 4.95
CA GLY A 1107 26.48 -16.59 3.61
C GLY A 1107 25.15 -16.05 3.10
N ALA A 1108 24.23 -15.69 3.99
CA ALA A 1108 22.92 -15.18 3.62
C ALA A 1108 22.84 -13.66 3.57
N ALA A 1109 23.84 -12.96 4.10
CA ALA A 1109 23.92 -11.51 3.98
C ALA A 1109 24.47 -11.12 2.58
N PRO A 1110 24.00 -10.01 1.98
CA PRO A 1110 24.48 -9.57 0.68
C PRO A 1110 25.98 -9.30 0.70
N GLY A 1111 26.72 -10.03 -0.13
CA GLY A 1111 28.18 -9.93 -0.22
C GLY A 1111 28.96 -10.81 0.75
N SER A 1112 28.28 -11.61 1.60
CA SER A 1112 28.94 -12.66 2.38
C SER A 1112 28.84 -14.01 1.66
N THR A 1113 29.95 -14.76 1.64
CA THR A 1113 30.00 -16.12 1.12
C THR A 1113 30.57 -17.01 2.21
N THR A 1114 29.86 -18.09 2.54
CA THR A 1114 30.38 -19.13 3.42
C THR A 1114 31.06 -20.21 2.62
N THR A 1115 32.21 -20.69 3.10
CA THR A 1115 32.87 -21.90 2.59
C THR A 1115 32.35 -23.17 3.27
N VAL A 1116 31.65 -23.02 4.41
CA VAL A 1116 31.15 -24.13 5.24
C VAL A 1116 29.73 -24.53 4.80
N ASP A 1117 29.52 -25.84 4.59
CA ASP A 1117 28.19 -26.42 4.33
C ASP A 1117 27.45 -26.68 5.65
N TRP A 1118 26.72 -25.66 6.11
CA TRP A 1118 26.02 -25.65 7.39
C TRP A 1118 25.01 -26.81 7.58
N PRO A 1119 24.19 -27.20 6.58
CA PRO A 1119 23.39 -28.41 6.66
C PRO A 1119 24.18 -29.70 6.92
N ALA A 1120 25.37 -29.85 6.33
CA ALA A 1120 26.21 -31.01 6.59
C ALA A 1120 26.77 -30.98 8.02
N ALA A 1121 27.23 -29.81 8.47
CA ALA A 1121 27.69 -29.61 9.85
C ALA A 1121 26.59 -29.91 10.88
N TRP A 1122 25.33 -29.54 10.61
CA TRP A 1122 24.18 -29.91 11.44
C TRP A 1122 23.96 -31.43 11.47
N ASN A 1123 24.06 -32.10 10.33
CA ASN A 1123 23.84 -33.54 10.23
C ASN A 1123 24.87 -34.37 11.01
N GLU A 1124 26.10 -33.86 11.16
CA GLU A 1124 27.20 -34.49 11.88
C GLU A 1124 27.30 -34.03 13.35
N SER A 1125 26.44 -33.09 13.77
CA SER A 1125 26.48 -32.48 15.10
C SER A 1125 25.95 -33.38 16.21
N VAL A 1126 26.45 -33.18 17.44
CA VAL A 1126 25.97 -33.86 18.66
C VAL A 1126 24.53 -33.44 18.96
N GLU A 1127 24.21 -32.18 18.71
CA GLU A 1127 22.89 -31.60 18.91
C GLU A 1127 21.81 -32.28 18.06
N LYS A 1128 22.13 -32.70 16.82
CA LYS A 1128 21.21 -33.52 16.01
C LYS A 1128 21.06 -34.94 16.54
N ALA A 1129 22.13 -35.52 17.09
CA ALA A 1129 22.06 -36.85 17.70
C ALA A 1129 21.19 -36.85 18.96
N GLU A 1130 21.20 -35.78 19.76
CA GLU A 1130 20.32 -35.59 20.93
C GLU A 1130 18.85 -35.32 20.55
N LEU A 1131 18.60 -34.82 19.33
CA LEU A 1131 17.26 -34.53 18.84
C LEU A 1131 16.46 -35.78 18.44
N ARG A 1132 17.16 -36.82 17.96
CA ARG A 1132 16.58 -38.09 17.51
C ARG A 1132 16.30 -39.02 18.69
#